data_AF-A0A640KS84-F1
#
_entry.id   AF-A0A640KS84-F1
#
_cell.length_a   1.000
_cell.length_b   1.000
_cell.length_c   1.000
_cell.angle_alpha   90.00
_cell.angle_beta   90.00
_cell.angle_gamma   90.00
#
_symmetry.space_group_name_H-M   'P 1'
#
loop_
_entity.id
_entity.type
_entity.pdbx_description
1 polymer ?
#
loop_
_entity_poly.entity_id
_entity_poly.type
_entity_poly.pdbx_seq_one_letter_code
_entity_poly.pdbx_strand_id
1 'polypeptide(L)'
;MSQSAQASVSLVKRHADAMNMEAVGEELDVVNLEQLDDETHLKLLSPSHTEVERLRNLTLEMITEMDSHIESAIDTFFANNITDCEVALQRRMSADPLAVWGAGLIAYVRCSLSMEQAQADKALDLLNKSCALATQVMPKEKSRISRGFEKIFQNKKDTKMNGLSASEFRAKTIHAESQALRCFVLMLQQSVSTLLKAGLALNSAHNSYKTLYIELENRYKAMYGWKETGHTSRRNAVTAKEGDSHVDSSMSSTGCLALQDLSLEQSAALETLGLDRNSVYSVMFGVGAIKLALSILPGSIRSLLRFIGFEGNRQEGLKLVRQCFKSETLLSPFASALLLSVYGMLPAVSAFLVDSYLPVAHDLRTEVLQKEKMHESMLHLWLDGRIERLTRSVEVSIAKLNHCLDISSNPQVLAAMPQLRNLVLYDQWFNHAIVHQWKRASRCLEILSKRSNWANAFFQYVQACCLEMMEVEWAEGIVNPDGEVDFPLEYLNSLVGSSERKARLTFSDVSTREALAETITHLYWEAAQRKPVTLGGKPNHNDQFVLKRMEEILVSHGITPSTVVAKKKLGEPLEPLPEGLMIRNIVPLPVYETGLIIGNAHHYPAESKDKMVAMIDTYLLREPVQRNTPLSDYADSMRKRSNSGTVSQSQDSSSNTSPKVPSQSKGAPSPASSPNALEPRVCLPENYRVLCLCVYKSMLLVNSESKKDRQAALEVIEAIQATPQYKDRQWSLSYAQPFTLHEKAYIAFRDESPEAAELILNQLHKQYDHAHYYMHAKMDFKAHLASYHLQEEKQAKVAKL
;
A
#
# COMPACT_ATOMS: atom_id res chain seq x y z
N MET A 1 34.55 8.12 -45.92
CA MET A 1 35.27 9.39 -45.68
C MET A 1 34.25 10.37 -45.12
N SER A 2 34.18 10.47 -43.79
CA SER A 2 34.46 11.69 -42.98
C SER A 2 33.41 12.80 -43.16
N GLN A 3 32.75 13.41 -42.16
CA GLN A 3 32.81 13.45 -40.69
C GLN A 3 31.54 14.26 -40.28
N SER A 4 30.64 13.76 -39.42
CA SER A 4 30.49 14.03 -37.97
C SER A 4 29.94 15.39 -37.51
N ALA A 5 28.97 15.28 -36.59
CA ALA A 5 28.72 16.11 -35.39
C ALA A 5 27.61 17.19 -35.44
N GLN A 6 26.44 16.86 -34.88
CA GLN A 6 25.77 17.57 -33.76
C GLN A 6 24.38 16.96 -33.52
N ALA A 7 24.30 15.98 -32.62
CA ALA A 7 23.04 15.43 -32.13
C ALA A 7 23.25 14.94 -30.69
N SER A 8 23.15 15.84 -29.71
CA SER A 8 23.16 15.46 -28.28
C SER A 8 22.78 16.60 -27.34
N VAL A 9 21.70 17.36 -27.60
CA VAL A 9 21.10 18.26 -26.59
C VAL A 9 19.60 18.45 -26.89
N SER A 10 18.72 17.51 -26.49
CA SER A 10 17.27 17.84 -26.39
C SER A 10 16.40 16.84 -25.60
N LEU A 11 16.91 15.70 -25.13
CA LEU A 11 16.05 14.69 -24.46
C LEU A 11 15.70 14.97 -22.98
N VAL A 12 16.34 15.96 -22.33
CA VAL A 12 16.15 16.22 -20.89
C VAL A 12 14.89 17.07 -20.58
N LYS A 13 14.25 17.68 -21.59
CA LYS A 13 13.22 18.69 -21.37
C LYS A 13 11.76 18.22 -21.45
N ARG A 14 11.47 16.91 -21.56
CA ARG A 14 10.09 16.40 -21.78
C ARG A 14 9.53 15.45 -20.71
N HIS A 15 10.25 15.21 -19.61
CA HIS A 15 9.70 14.46 -18.47
C HIS A 15 9.06 15.37 -17.39
N ALA A 16 8.98 16.68 -17.64
CA ALA A 16 8.32 17.62 -16.74
C ALA A 16 6.80 17.70 -16.96
N ASP A 17 6.28 17.24 -18.11
CA ASP A 17 4.91 17.57 -18.53
C ASP A 17 3.81 16.67 -17.91
N ALA A 18 4.16 15.68 -17.08
CA ALA A 18 3.18 14.87 -16.33
C ALA A 18 2.80 15.47 -14.95
N MET A 19 3.42 16.59 -14.57
CA MET A 19 2.95 17.47 -13.50
C MET A 19 2.91 18.86 -14.10
N ASN A 20 1.73 19.47 -14.22
CA ASN A 20 1.58 20.80 -14.79
C ASN A 20 2.37 21.83 -13.94
N MET A 21 3.66 21.99 -14.24
CA MET A 21 4.67 22.78 -13.54
C MET A 21 5.01 24.07 -14.31
N GLU A 22 4.24 24.42 -15.34
CA GLU A 22 4.43 25.66 -16.11
C GLU A 22 3.86 26.92 -15.42
N ALA A 23 3.35 26.80 -14.20
CA ALA A 23 2.97 27.96 -13.37
C ALA A 23 4.01 28.30 -12.27
N VAL A 24 5.21 27.71 -12.29
CA VAL A 24 6.29 28.01 -11.31
C VAL A 24 7.32 28.94 -11.95
N GLY A 25 6.82 30.04 -12.51
CA GLY A 25 7.60 31.10 -13.15
C GLY A 25 7.49 32.45 -12.45
N GLU A 26 7.00 32.48 -11.22
CA GLU A 26 7.11 33.64 -10.33
C GLU A 26 7.96 33.23 -9.13
N GLU A 27 8.99 34.04 -8.85
CA GLU A 27 9.98 33.86 -7.79
C GLU A 27 9.32 33.57 -6.42
N LEU A 28 9.16 32.29 -6.11
CA LEU A 28 8.91 31.86 -4.74
C LEU A 28 10.26 31.78 -4.04
N ASP A 29 10.49 32.76 -3.19
CA ASP A 29 11.64 32.90 -2.32
C ASP A 29 11.67 31.73 -1.31
N VAL A 30 12.22 30.58 -1.74
CA VAL A 30 12.24 29.30 -1.00
C VAL A 30 12.87 29.44 0.39
N VAL A 31 13.77 30.40 0.57
CA VAL A 31 14.43 30.73 1.84
C VAL A 31 13.45 31.34 2.86
N ASN A 32 12.42 32.05 2.40
CA ASN A 32 11.41 32.64 3.29
C ASN A 32 10.42 31.59 3.82
N LEU A 33 10.15 30.49 3.09
CA LEU A 33 9.21 29.45 3.52
C LEU A 33 9.74 28.59 4.68
N GLU A 34 11.06 28.35 4.75
CA GLU A 34 11.68 27.69 5.91
C GLU A 34 11.72 28.62 7.13
N GLN A 35 11.99 29.92 6.92
CA GLN A 35 12.10 30.88 8.01
C GLN A 35 10.73 31.27 8.60
N LEU A 36 9.67 31.40 7.79
CA LEU A 36 8.33 31.77 8.28
C LEU A 36 7.66 30.67 9.12
N ASP A 37 7.85 29.39 8.80
CA ASP A 37 7.28 28.28 9.59
C ASP A 37 8.03 28.12 10.94
N ASP A 38 9.35 28.36 10.97
CA ASP A 38 10.16 28.28 12.20
C ASP A 38 9.96 29.49 13.13
N GLU A 39 9.91 30.73 12.63
CA GLU A 39 9.83 31.94 13.47
C GLU A 39 8.47 32.13 14.16
N THR A 40 7.38 31.71 13.49
CA THR A 40 6.01 31.93 13.98
C THR A 40 5.64 30.95 15.11
N HIS A 41 6.15 29.72 15.07
CA HIS A 41 5.94 28.70 16.10
C HIS A 41 6.93 28.78 17.27
N LEU A 42 8.12 29.38 17.08
CA LEU A 42 9.12 29.57 18.14
C LEU A 42 8.62 30.43 19.32
N LYS A 43 7.62 31.29 19.10
CA LYS A 43 7.12 32.25 20.10
C LYS A 43 6.12 31.70 21.11
N LEU A 44 5.53 30.51 20.91
CA LEU A 44 4.40 30.08 21.74
C LEU A 44 4.75 29.14 22.92
N LEU A 45 5.90 28.47 22.91
CA LEU A 45 6.34 27.57 24.00
C LEU A 45 7.89 27.51 24.07
N SER A 46 8.55 28.66 24.14
CA SER A 46 10.01 28.69 24.33
C SER A 46 10.34 28.10 25.72
N PRO A 47 11.07 26.98 25.84
CA PRO A 47 11.52 26.49 27.12
C PRO A 47 12.38 27.56 27.81
N SER A 48 12.34 27.62 29.14
CA SER A 48 13.16 28.58 29.89
C SER A 48 14.65 28.37 29.56
N HIS A 49 15.45 29.44 29.58
CA HIS A 49 16.90 29.34 29.36
C HIS A 49 17.54 28.28 30.27
N THR A 50 17.07 28.20 31.51
CA THR A 50 17.49 27.23 32.53
C THR A 50 17.23 25.78 32.09
N GLU A 51 16.10 25.53 31.43
CA GLU A 51 15.73 24.19 30.95
C GLU A 51 16.57 23.75 29.75
N VAL A 52 16.84 24.68 28.82
CA VAL A 52 17.75 24.40 27.70
C VAL A 52 19.16 24.08 28.20
N GLU A 53 19.64 24.79 29.23
CA GLU A 53 20.94 24.55 29.83
C GLU A 53 20.99 23.21 30.60
N ARG A 54 19.90 22.84 31.28
CA ARG A 54 19.74 21.51 31.90
C ARG A 54 19.87 20.40 30.84
N LEU A 55 19.15 20.52 29.73
CA LEU A 55 19.15 19.52 28.65
C LEU A 55 20.52 19.40 27.96
N ARG A 56 21.29 20.49 27.85
CA ARG A 56 22.66 20.46 27.31
C ARG A 56 23.64 19.71 28.21
N ASN A 57 23.41 19.71 29.51
CA ASN A 57 24.35 19.17 30.50
C ASN A 57 23.94 17.79 31.05
N LEU A 58 23.03 17.07 30.38
CA LEU A 58 22.62 15.73 30.81
C LEU A 58 23.79 14.72 30.76
N THR A 59 23.92 13.93 31.83
CA THR A 59 24.80 12.76 31.84
C THR A 59 24.14 11.56 31.15
N LEU A 60 24.90 10.53 30.83
CA LEU A 60 24.37 9.30 30.22
C LEU A 60 23.33 8.60 31.12
N GLU A 61 23.54 8.60 32.43
CA GLU A 61 22.61 8.05 33.42
C GLU A 61 21.28 8.83 33.43
N MET A 62 21.36 10.17 33.42
CA MET A 62 20.17 11.02 33.35
C MET A 62 19.39 10.83 32.05
N ILE A 63 20.09 10.68 30.91
CA ILE A 63 19.45 10.36 29.62
C ILE A 63 18.74 9.00 29.71
N THR A 64 19.41 7.99 30.25
CA THR A 64 18.84 6.63 30.39
C THR A 64 17.58 6.65 31.27
N GLU A 65 17.63 7.37 32.40
CA GLU A 65 16.47 7.54 33.28
C GLU A 65 15.32 8.25 32.56
N MET A 66 15.60 9.36 31.87
CA MET A 66 14.59 10.11 31.11
C MET A 66 13.94 9.26 30.02
N ASP A 67 14.75 8.55 29.23
CA ASP A 67 14.30 7.73 28.11
C ASP A 67 13.49 6.51 28.57
N SER A 68 13.82 5.91 29.72
CA SER A 68 13.11 4.74 30.26
C SER A 68 11.59 4.97 30.41
N HIS A 69 11.20 6.21 30.72
CA HIS A 69 9.80 6.59 30.81
C HIS A 69 9.11 6.66 29.44
N ILE A 70 9.85 7.04 28.40
CA ILE A 70 9.34 7.08 27.03
C ILE A 70 9.27 5.65 26.47
N GLU A 71 10.26 4.81 26.76
CA GLU A 71 10.22 3.38 26.45
C GLU A 71 8.98 2.71 27.06
N SER A 72 8.72 2.95 28.34
CA SER A 72 7.52 2.44 29.02
C SER A 72 6.22 2.93 28.37
N ALA A 73 6.16 4.19 27.92
CA ALA A 73 5.00 4.71 27.20
C ALA A 73 4.80 4.02 25.84
N ILE A 74 5.88 3.76 25.11
CA ILE A 74 5.84 3.00 23.85
C ILE A 74 5.43 1.55 24.10
N ASP A 75 5.99 0.89 25.12
CA ASP A 75 5.58 -0.46 25.50
C ASP A 75 4.08 -0.53 25.80
N THR A 76 3.54 0.50 26.48
CA THR A 76 2.11 0.63 26.77
C THR A 76 1.27 0.76 25.49
N PHE A 77 1.77 1.46 24.47
CA PHE A 77 1.13 1.51 23.14
C PHE A 77 1.09 0.13 22.48
N PHE A 78 2.19 -0.62 22.51
CA PHE A 78 2.27 -1.97 21.92
C PHE A 78 1.48 -3.03 22.73
N ALA A 79 1.24 -2.78 24.01
CA ALA A 79 0.26 -3.50 24.84
C ALA A 79 -1.20 -3.07 24.58
N ASN A 80 -1.45 -2.31 23.51
CA ASN A 80 -2.75 -1.82 23.07
C ASN A 80 -3.44 -0.86 24.07
N ASN A 81 -2.68 -0.25 24.97
CA ASN A 81 -3.16 0.69 25.97
C ASN A 81 -2.86 2.14 25.53
N ILE A 82 -3.66 2.64 24.58
CA ILE A 82 -3.32 3.86 23.82
C ILE A 82 -3.45 5.13 24.67
N THR A 83 -4.50 5.24 25.51
CA THR A 83 -4.71 6.42 26.36
C THR A 83 -3.60 6.56 27.39
N ASP A 84 -3.16 5.46 28.01
CA ASP A 84 -2.11 5.53 29.03
C ASP A 84 -0.76 5.90 28.42
N CYS A 85 -0.47 5.42 27.20
CA CYS A 85 0.68 5.89 26.41
C CYS A 85 0.63 7.42 26.18
N GLU A 86 -0.51 7.94 25.69
CA GLU A 86 -0.65 9.37 25.42
C GLU A 86 -0.54 10.22 26.69
N VAL A 87 -1.11 9.77 27.81
CA VAL A 87 -1.00 10.42 29.12
C VAL A 87 0.44 10.40 29.63
N ALA A 88 1.14 9.26 29.50
CA ALA A 88 2.53 9.12 29.93
C ALA A 88 3.46 10.07 29.15
N LEU A 89 3.27 10.18 27.83
CA LEU A 89 4.01 11.13 26.99
C LEU A 89 3.67 12.57 27.37
N GLN A 90 2.39 12.90 27.49
CA GLN A 90 1.92 14.26 27.76
C GLN A 90 2.50 14.85 29.06
N ARG A 91 2.63 14.02 30.11
CA ARG A 91 3.22 14.43 31.40
C ARG A 91 4.66 14.93 31.29
N ARG A 92 5.37 14.59 30.20
CA ARG A 92 6.80 14.88 30.02
C ARG A 92 7.10 15.83 28.87
N MET A 93 6.11 16.16 28.05
CA MET A 93 6.28 17.03 26.88
C MET A 93 6.85 18.42 27.21
N SER A 94 6.65 18.94 28.42
CA SER A 94 7.21 20.22 28.85
C SER A 94 8.70 20.17 29.22
N ALA A 95 9.23 18.98 29.53
CA ALA A 95 10.57 18.78 30.08
C ALA A 95 11.50 17.96 29.17
N ASP A 96 10.95 17.24 28.18
CA ASP A 96 11.75 16.39 27.29
C ASP A 96 11.29 16.48 25.83
N PRO A 97 12.16 16.94 24.90
CA PRO A 97 11.89 16.90 23.47
C PRO A 97 11.53 15.51 22.95
N LEU A 98 12.09 14.44 23.54
CA LEU A 98 11.79 13.07 23.11
C LEU A 98 10.33 12.67 23.41
N ALA A 99 9.74 13.19 24.49
CA ALA A 99 8.32 12.97 24.79
C ALA A 99 7.40 13.67 23.77
N VAL A 100 7.78 14.87 23.32
CA VAL A 100 7.08 15.59 22.25
C VAL A 100 7.19 14.84 20.93
N TRP A 101 8.37 14.34 20.60
CA TRP A 101 8.58 13.45 19.45
C TRP A 101 7.73 12.19 19.56
N GLY A 102 7.70 11.51 20.72
CA GLY A 102 6.91 10.30 20.94
C GLY A 102 5.42 10.55 20.71
N ALA A 103 4.88 11.67 21.22
CA ALA A 103 3.51 12.07 20.92
C ALA A 103 3.28 12.33 19.42
N GLY A 104 4.27 12.94 18.75
CA GLY A 104 4.28 13.13 17.30
C GLY A 104 4.31 11.81 16.52
N LEU A 105 5.06 10.80 16.99
CA LEU A 105 5.11 9.46 16.42
C LEU A 105 3.75 8.74 16.53
N ILE A 106 3.11 8.77 17.71
CA ILE A 106 1.78 8.19 17.89
C ILE A 106 0.73 8.91 17.02
N ALA A 107 0.82 10.24 16.90
CA ALA A 107 -0.01 11.01 15.99
C ALA A 107 0.25 10.65 14.51
N TYR A 108 1.51 10.43 14.11
CA TYR A 108 1.88 9.97 12.78
C TYR A 108 1.32 8.57 12.47
N VAL A 109 1.41 7.62 13.40
CA VAL A 109 0.82 6.29 13.24
C VAL A 109 -0.68 6.43 13.03
N ARG A 110 -1.37 7.22 13.88
CA ARG A 110 -2.80 7.49 13.72
C ARG A 110 -3.13 8.11 12.36
N CYS A 111 -2.36 9.10 11.91
CA CYS A 111 -2.48 9.71 10.59
C CYS A 111 -2.30 8.70 9.45
N SER A 112 -1.31 7.81 9.55
CA SER A 112 -1.03 6.79 8.53
C SER A 112 -2.17 5.77 8.42
N LEU A 113 -2.89 5.51 9.52
CA LEU A 113 -4.00 4.57 9.56
C LEU A 113 -5.36 5.19 9.20
N SER A 114 -5.57 6.49 9.44
CA SER A 114 -6.84 7.17 9.10
C SER A 114 -6.80 7.91 7.77
N MET A 115 -5.62 8.35 7.33
CA MET A 115 -5.44 9.27 6.20
C MET A 115 -6.29 10.55 6.35
N GLU A 116 -6.48 11.03 7.59
CA GLU A 116 -7.26 12.23 7.92
C GLU A 116 -6.37 13.47 8.05
N GLN A 117 -6.81 14.59 7.47
CA GLN A 117 -6.07 15.86 7.51
C GLN A 117 -5.82 16.35 8.95
N ALA A 118 -6.81 16.28 9.83
CA ALA A 118 -6.66 16.74 11.22
C ALA A 118 -5.58 15.97 12.00
N GLN A 119 -5.41 14.67 11.71
CA GLN A 119 -4.33 13.88 12.33
C GLN A 119 -2.97 14.23 11.74
N ALA A 120 -2.92 14.51 10.43
CA ALA A 120 -1.72 15.01 9.77
C ALA A 120 -1.26 16.34 10.37
N ASP A 121 -2.18 17.28 10.57
CA ASP A 121 -1.90 18.59 11.15
C ASP A 121 -1.40 18.47 12.60
N LYS A 122 -2.04 17.61 13.42
CA LYS A 122 -1.59 17.32 14.79
C LYS A 122 -0.18 16.71 14.81
N ALA A 123 0.10 15.75 13.93
CA ALA A 123 1.44 15.15 13.83
C ALA A 123 2.48 16.20 13.43
N LEU A 124 2.20 17.02 12.43
CA LEU A 124 3.12 18.08 12.00
C LEU A 124 3.38 19.12 13.10
N ASP A 125 2.36 19.57 13.83
CA ASP A 125 2.52 20.51 14.94
C ASP A 125 3.43 19.94 16.04
N LEU A 126 3.20 18.69 16.46
CA LEU A 126 4.04 18.04 17.48
C LEU A 126 5.48 17.85 17.01
N LEU A 127 5.68 17.42 15.76
CA LEU A 127 7.01 17.19 15.21
C LEU A 127 7.77 18.52 14.97
N ASN A 128 7.07 19.59 14.56
CA ASN A 128 7.60 20.96 14.53
C ASN A 128 8.11 21.38 15.90
N LYS A 129 7.28 21.22 16.95
CA LYS A 129 7.64 21.55 18.33
C LYS A 129 8.87 20.77 18.81
N SER A 130 8.90 19.47 18.55
CA SER A 130 10.04 18.62 18.87
C SER A 130 11.33 19.09 18.17
N CYS A 131 11.28 19.39 16.87
CA CYS A 131 12.42 19.96 16.13
C CYS A 131 12.92 21.26 16.78
N ALA A 132 12.01 22.19 17.07
CA ALA A 132 12.36 23.50 17.63
C ALA A 132 13.02 23.38 19.02
N LEU A 133 12.55 22.45 19.85
CA LEU A 133 13.16 22.18 21.16
C LEU A 133 14.54 21.52 21.02
N ALA A 134 14.67 20.52 20.15
CA ALA A 134 15.93 19.85 19.88
C ALA A 134 17.01 20.81 19.37
N THR A 135 16.65 21.73 18.46
CA THR A 135 17.55 22.75 17.91
C THR A 135 18.07 23.73 18.96
N GLN A 136 17.29 24.01 20.01
CA GLN A 136 17.76 24.85 21.11
C GLN A 136 18.83 24.14 21.96
N VAL A 137 18.78 22.81 22.08
CA VAL A 137 19.79 22.04 22.81
C VAL A 137 21.08 21.90 21.98
N MET A 138 20.96 21.74 20.66
CA MET A 138 22.10 21.68 19.74
C MET A 138 23.00 22.94 19.83
N PRO A 139 24.31 22.82 19.58
CA PRO A 139 25.19 23.99 19.54
C PRO A 139 24.76 24.95 18.44
N LYS A 140 24.65 26.25 18.73
CA LYS A 140 24.47 27.28 17.69
C LYS A 140 25.63 27.14 16.71
N GLU A 141 25.35 26.73 15.48
CA GLU A 141 26.35 26.72 14.41
C GLU A 141 26.84 28.16 14.19
N LYS A 142 27.90 28.56 14.89
CA LYS A 142 28.73 29.66 14.42
C LYS A 142 29.30 29.21 13.08
N SER A 143 28.67 29.67 12.00
CA SER A 143 29.09 29.68 10.60
C SER A 143 30.19 28.66 10.28
N ARG A 144 29.81 27.45 9.86
CA ARG A 144 30.75 26.47 9.32
C ARG A 144 31.30 26.84 7.94
N ILE A 145 30.80 27.92 7.32
CA ILE A 145 31.30 28.46 6.06
C ILE A 145 32.63 29.21 6.27
N SER A 146 32.90 29.81 7.44
CA SER A 146 34.19 30.50 7.69
C SER A 146 35.35 29.56 8.01
N ARG A 147 35.10 28.35 8.52
CA ARG A 147 36.16 27.35 8.80
C ARG A 147 36.65 26.59 7.56
N GLY A 148 35.89 26.61 6.47
CA GLY A 148 36.29 25.99 5.19
C GLY A 148 37.48 26.69 4.54
N PHE A 149 37.60 28.01 4.73
CA PHE A 149 38.71 28.80 4.21
C PHE A 149 39.93 28.85 5.15
N GLU A 150 39.77 28.65 6.47
CA GLU A 150 40.90 28.62 7.42
C GLU A 150 41.69 27.30 7.40
N LYS A 151 41.06 26.17 7.05
CA LYS A 151 41.74 24.85 7.01
C LYS A 151 42.69 24.66 5.82
N ILE A 152 42.65 25.54 4.82
CA ILE A 152 43.60 25.50 3.70
C ILE A 152 44.94 26.14 4.07
N PHE A 153 45.04 26.87 5.20
CA PHE A 153 46.24 27.64 5.56
C PHE A 153 46.91 27.30 6.90
N GLN A 154 46.52 26.25 7.63
CA GLN A 154 47.20 25.90 8.88
C GLN A 154 47.60 24.42 8.98
N ASN A 155 48.92 24.23 8.96
CA ASN A 155 49.66 22.99 9.16
C ASN A 155 49.41 22.35 10.54
N LYS A 156 49.43 21.01 10.53
CA LYS A 156 49.73 20.06 11.62
C LYS A 156 49.96 20.67 13.02
N LYS A 157 48.95 20.60 13.87
CA LYS A 157 49.11 20.38 15.32
C LYS A 157 47.86 19.69 15.88
N ASP A 158 48.09 18.72 16.75
CA ASP A 158 47.11 17.84 17.38
C ASP A 158 45.84 18.59 17.82
N THR A 159 44.74 18.33 17.12
CA THR A 159 43.42 18.83 17.53
C THR A 159 42.60 17.62 17.96
N LYS A 160 42.44 17.42 19.27
CA LYS A 160 41.36 16.59 19.83
C LYS A 160 40.07 17.01 19.12
N MET A 161 39.50 16.14 18.28
CA MET A 161 38.19 16.42 17.70
C MET A 161 37.20 16.52 18.87
N ASN A 162 36.68 17.70 19.15
CA ASN A 162 35.52 17.85 20.03
C ASN A 162 34.31 17.23 19.30
N GLY A 163 34.12 15.92 19.46
CA GLY A 163 32.91 15.20 19.07
C GLY A 163 31.71 15.65 19.90
N LEU A 164 30.50 15.32 19.44
CA LEU A 164 29.25 15.71 20.11
C LEU A 164 29.20 15.13 21.54
N SER A 165 28.70 15.87 22.53
CA SER A 165 28.33 15.24 23.81
C SER A 165 27.19 14.23 23.62
N ALA A 166 26.94 13.36 24.60
CA ALA A 166 25.79 12.45 24.57
C ALA A 166 24.46 13.22 24.46
N SER A 167 24.31 14.33 25.21
CA SER A 167 23.15 15.22 25.14
C SER A 167 22.97 15.87 23.77
N GLU A 168 24.06 16.35 23.14
CA GLU A 168 24.03 16.95 21.80
C GLU A 168 23.71 15.90 20.73
N PHE A 169 24.26 14.70 20.86
CA PHE A 169 23.97 13.57 19.97
C PHE A 169 22.49 13.17 20.06
N ARG A 170 21.94 13.05 21.28
CA ARG A 170 20.51 12.79 21.52
C ARG A 170 19.63 13.88 20.91
N ALA A 171 19.92 15.15 21.17
CA ALA A 171 19.15 16.27 20.62
C ALA A 171 19.17 16.27 19.09
N LYS A 172 20.33 16.06 18.47
CA LYS A 172 20.44 16.00 17.02
C LYS A 172 19.73 14.78 16.42
N THR A 173 19.70 13.65 17.14
CA THR A 173 18.94 12.46 16.75
C THR A 173 17.43 12.74 16.78
N ILE A 174 16.93 13.35 17.86
CA ILE A 174 15.52 13.77 17.96
C ILE A 174 15.13 14.71 16.82
N HIS A 175 15.98 15.68 16.49
CA HIS A 175 15.76 16.54 15.33
C HIS A 175 15.68 15.75 14.02
N ALA A 176 16.60 14.81 13.78
CA ALA A 176 16.60 13.98 12.58
C ALA A 176 15.32 13.12 12.47
N GLU A 177 14.91 12.48 13.56
CA GLU A 177 13.70 11.67 13.65
C GLU A 177 12.44 12.50 13.43
N SER A 178 12.36 13.69 14.04
CA SER A 178 11.24 14.60 13.82
C SER A 178 11.13 15.05 12.36
N GLN A 179 12.24 15.40 11.71
CA GLN A 179 12.23 15.77 10.28
C GLN A 179 11.88 14.58 9.38
N ALA A 180 12.32 13.36 9.71
CA ALA A 180 11.97 12.16 8.97
C ALA A 180 10.46 11.88 9.02
N LEU A 181 9.86 11.90 10.21
CA LEU A 181 8.41 11.71 10.35
C LEU A 181 7.61 12.82 9.67
N ARG A 182 8.08 14.08 9.73
CA ARG A 182 7.46 15.19 8.99
C ARG A 182 7.45 14.95 7.48
N CYS A 183 8.58 14.50 6.93
CA CYS A 183 8.67 14.11 5.53
C CYS A 183 7.58 13.08 5.22
N PHE A 184 7.45 12.01 6.01
CA PHE A 184 6.43 10.99 5.76
C PHE A 184 4.99 11.51 5.87
N VAL A 185 4.66 12.35 6.86
CA VAL A 185 3.32 12.97 6.96
C VAL A 185 3.02 13.82 5.72
N LEU A 186 3.96 14.65 5.29
CA LEU A 186 3.81 15.53 4.12
C LEU A 186 3.71 14.74 2.81
N MET A 187 4.40 13.60 2.71
CA MET A 187 4.27 12.67 1.60
C MET A 187 2.87 12.05 1.52
N LEU A 188 2.23 11.73 2.66
CA LEU A 188 0.86 11.22 2.67
C LEU A 188 -0.16 12.26 2.13
N GLN A 189 0.13 13.55 2.28
CA GLN A 189 -0.71 14.64 1.76
C GLN A 189 -0.68 14.79 0.23
N GLN A 190 0.35 14.26 -0.45
CA GLN A 190 0.39 14.12 -1.91
C GLN A 190 0.20 15.41 -2.75
N SER A 191 0.15 16.62 -2.18
CA SER A 191 0.05 17.88 -2.93
C SER A 191 1.42 18.38 -3.43
N VAL A 192 1.49 19.19 -4.48
CA VAL A 192 2.78 19.72 -4.98
C VAL A 192 3.51 20.53 -3.90
N SER A 193 2.80 21.42 -3.21
CA SER A 193 3.37 22.22 -2.10
C SER A 193 3.89 21.34 -0.96
N THR A 194 3.12 20.33 -0.56
CA THR A 194 3.52 19.42 0.53
C THR A 194 4.65 18.49 0.11
N LEU A 195 4.74 18.10 -1.17
CA LEU A 195 5.87 17.33 -1.70
C LEU A 195 7.18 18.15 -1.69
N LEU A 196 7.12 19.45 -1.99
CA LEU A 196 8.28 20.35 -1.83
C LEU A 196 8.72 20.43 -0.36
N LYS A 197 7.77 20.67 0.56
CA LYS A 197 8.06 20.66 2.00
C LYS A 197 8.60 19.30 2.47
N ALA A 198 8.10 18.19 1.93
CA ALA A 198 8.60 16.86 2.23
C ALA A 198 10.05 16.69 1.77
N GLY A 199 10.41 17.21 0.59
CA GLY A 199 11.78 17.21 0.08
C GLY A 199 12.75 17.97 0.98
N LEU A 200 12.34 19.14 1.50
CA LEU A 200 13.14 19.92 2.46
C LEU A 200 13.31 19.16 3.79
N ALA A 201 12.23 18.62 4.33
CA ALA A 201 12.26 17.81 5.56
C ALA A 201 13.16 16.57 5.38
N LEU A 202 13.08 15.89 4.24
CA LEU A 202 13.94 14.75 3.90
C LEU A 202 15.42 15.15 3.85
N ASN A 203 15.74 16.28 3.23
CA ASN A 203 17.11 16.80 3.18
C ASN A 203 17.65 17.11 4.58
N SER A 204 16.85 17.77 5.40
CA SER A 204 17.20 18.09 6.78
C SER A 204 17.44 16.82 7.63
N ALA A 205 16.55 15.83 7.52
CA ALA A 205 16.70 14.54 8.17
C ALA A 205 17.97 13.81 7.71
N HIS A 206 18.16 13.69 6.39
CA HIS A 206 19.28 12.98 5.78
C HIS A 206 20.63 13.59 6.17
N ASN A 207 20.76 14.91 6.13
CA ASN A 207 22.00 15.60 6.53
C ASN A 207 22.30 15.42 8.03
N SER A 208 21.26 15.43 8.87
CA SER A 208 21.38 15.17 10.31
C SER A 208 21.86 13.74 10.55
N TYR A 209 21.20 12.74 9.96
CA TYR A 209 21.60 11.34 10.04
C TYR A 209 22.98 11.08 9.50
N LYS A 210 23.35 11.66 8.35
CA LYS A 210 24.70 11.53 7.78
C LYS A 210 25.76 12.01 8.76
N THR A 211 25.52 13.14 9.42
CA THR A 211 26.46 13.66 10.43
C THR A 211 26.55 12.74 11.64
N LEU A 212 25.40 12.26 12.14
CA LEU A 212 25.35 11.34 13.29
C LEU A 212 26.03 10.00 12.98
N TYR A 213 25.81 9.45 11.79
CA TYR A 213 26.40 8.20 11.34
C TYR A 213 27.93 8.31 11.19
N ILE A 214 28.43 9.43 10.64
CA ILE A 214 29.88 9.70 10.58
C ILE A 214 30.48 9.81 11.99
N GLU A 215 29.80 10.46 12.93
CA GLU A 215 30.24 10.54 14.33
C GLU A 215 30.33 9.15 14.97
N LEU A 216 29.33 8.29 14.75
CA LEU A 216 29.36 6.90 15.23
C LEU A 216 30.55 6.13 14.64
N GLU A 217 30.76 6.20 13.33
CA GLU A 217 31.90 5.55 12.69
C GLU A 217 33.25 6.04 13.24
N ASN A 218 33.40 7.35 13.45
CA ASN A 218 34.63 7.93 13.96
C ASN A 218 34.93 7.45 15.39
N ARG A 219 33.90 7.39 16.25
CA ARG A 219 34.03 6.86 17.62
C ARG A 219 34.38 5.38 17.62
N TYR A 220 33.70 4.61 16.78
CA TYR A 220 33.98 3.19 16.62
C TYR A 220 35.42 2.96 16.17
N LYS A 221 35.88 3.69 15.15
CA LYS A 221 37.27 3.63 14.66
C LYS A 221 38.28 4.05 15.73
N ALA A 222 37.98 5.08 16.51
CA ALA A 222 38.86 5.56 17.57
C ALA A 222 38.99 4.56 18.73
N MET A 223 37.92 3.83 19.06
CA MET A 223 37.88 2.89 20.17
C MET A 223 38.41 1.50 19.80
N TYR A 224 38.07 1.00 18.62
CA TYR A 224 38.31 -0.40 18.22
C TYR A 224 39.36 -0.57 17.11
N GLY A 225 39.85 0.52 16.52
CA GLY A 225 40.82 0.48 15.42
C GLY A 225 40.24 -0.04 14.10
N TRP A 226 41.06 -0.07 13.05
CA TRP A 226 40.67 -0.60 11.74
C TRP A 226 40.74 -2.13 11.78
N LYS A 227 39.62 -2.79 12.06
CA LYS A 227 39.37 -4.14 11.53
C LYS A 227 38.53 -3.95 10.28
N GLU A 228 39.02 -4.38 9.13
CA GLU A 228 38.22 -4.43 7.90
C GLU A 228 36.95 -5.25 8.16
N THR A 229 35.86 -4.59 8.54
CA THR A 229 34.52 -5.16 8.39
C THR A 229 34.31 -5.31 6.90
N GLY A 230 34.29 -6.54 6.40
CA GLY A 230 34.32 -6.89 4.98
C GLY A 230 33.36 -6.07 4.12
N HIS A 231 33.84 -4.94 3.60
CA HIS A 231 33.39 -4.36 2.35
C HIS A 231 34.29 -4.93 1.28
N THR A 232 33.97 -6.13 0.78
CA THR A 232 34.68 -6.69 -0.36
C THR A 232 34.33 -5.89 -1.62
N SER A 233 35.15 -4.88 -1.92
CA SER A 233 35.53 -4.58 -3.29
C SER A 233 36.54 -5.66 -3.70
N ARG A 234 36.05 -6.80 -4.18
CA ARG A 234 36.88 -7.94 -4.60
C ARG A 234 37.55 -7.62 -5.93
N ARG A 235 38.78 -7.09 -5.90
CA ARG A 235 39.71 -7.13 -7.05
C ARG A 235 40.66 -8.32 -6.86
N ASN A 236 40.53 -9.27 -7.79
CA ASN A 236 41.49 -10.25 -8.30
C ASN A 236 42.46 -10.94 -7.33
N ALA A 237 42.25 -12.25 -7.15
CA ALA A 237 43.32 -13.25 -7.17
C ALA A 237 42.73 -14.61 -7.56
N VAL A 238 43.01 -15.08 -8.78
CA VAL A 238 42.75 -16.44 -9.24
C VAL A 238 44.10 -17.10 -9.50
N THR A 239 44.44 -18.12 -8.71
CA THR A 239 45.20 -19.29 -9.16
C THR A 239 44.88 -20.45 -8.23
N ALA A 240 44.16 -21.46 -8.75
CA ALA A 240 44.49 -22.90 -8.66
C ALA A 240 43.25 -23.81 -8.77
N LYS A 241 43.19 -24.48 -9.92
CA LYS A 241 42.88 -25.91 -10.18
C LYS A 241 41.52 -26.52 -9.84
N GLU A 242 40.91 -26.95 -10.95
CA GLU A 242 39.94 -28.03 -11.21
C GLU A 242 39.92 -29.23 -10.24
N GLY A 243 38.70 -29.68 -9.98
CA GLY A 243 38.35 -30.99 -9.42
C GLY A 243 36.84 -31.22 -9.53
N ASP A 244 36.48 -32.20 -10.35
CA ASP A 244 35.13 -32.57 -10.81
C ASP A 244 34.34 -33.39 -9.77
N SER A 245 33.02 -33.19 -9.64
CA SER A 245 31.98 -34.23 -9.42
C SER A 245 30.59 -33.67 -9.05
N HIS A 246 29.61 -34.14 -9.82
CA HIS A 246 28.15 -34.00 -9.66
C HIS A 246 27.60 -34.48 -8.30
N VAL A 247 26.70 -33.71 -7.67
CA VAL A 247 25.45 -34.19 -7.01
C VAL A 247 24.40 -33.07 -6.98
N ASP A 248 23.19 -33.36 -7.49
CA ASP A 248 21.95 -32.58 -7.35
C ASP A 248 21.45 -32.55 -5.89
N SER A 249 21.13 -31.36 -5.33
CA SER A 249 19.91 -31.08 -4.53
C SER A 249 19.98 -29.80 -3.66
N SER A 250 18.86 -29.09 -3.66
CA SER A 250 18.39 -28.04 -2.74
C SER A 250 19.04 -26.64 -2.80
N MET A 251 18.21 -25.67 -3.17
CA MET A 251 18.49 -24.24 -3.11
C MET A 251 18.54 -23.75 -1.65
N SER A 252 19.74 -23.68 -1.09
CA SER A 252 20.02 -22.96 0.14
C SER A 252 20.05 -21.45 -0.14
N SER A 253 19.07 -20.72 0.41
CA SER A 253 19.01 -19.26 0.47
C SER A 253 20.04 -18.71 1.49
N THR A 254 21.32 -18.70 1.11
CA THR A 254 22.42 -18.36 2.03
C THR A 254 22.66 -16.85 2.24
N GLY A 255 21.64 -16.00 2.08
CA GLY A 255 21.81 -14.54 2.16
C GLY A 255 21.47 -13.91 3.51
N CYS A 256 20.50 -14.46 4.26
CA CYS A 256 19.91 -13.75 5.40
C CYS A 256 20.45 -14.19 6.77
N LEU A 257 20.78 -15.47 6.94
CA LEU A 257 21.17 -16.04 8.24
C LEU A 257 22.65 -15.80 8.61
N ALA A 258 23.54 -15.53 7.64
CA ALA A 258 24.95 -15.21 7.92
C ALA A 258 25.16 -13.83 8.58
N LEU A 259 24.10 -13.01 8.70
CA LEU A 259 24.15 -11.71 9.38
C LEU A 259 24.06 -11.81 10.91
N GLN A 260 23.81 -13.00 11.46
CA GLN A 260 23.48 -13.17 12.88
C GLN A 260 24.71 -13.00 13.80
N ASP A 261 25.88 -13.53 13.40
CA ASP A 261 27.08 -13.51 14.24
C ASP A 261 27.86 -12.19 14.19
N LEU A 262 27.91 -11.53 13.02
CA LEU A 262 28.54 -10.20 12.87
C LEU A 262 27.72 -9.07 13.52
N SER A 263 26.42 -9.28 13.73
CA SER A 263 25.51 -8.27 14.30
C SER A 263 25.68 -8.10 15.81
N LEU A 264 25.97 -9.18 16.55
CA LEU A 264 26.01 -9.13 18.02
C LEU A 264 27.26 -8.43 18.55
N GLU A 265 28.44 -8.73 17.98
CA GLU A 265 29.70 -8.05 18.34
C GLU A 265 29.66 -6.56 18.00
N GLN A 266 29.13 -6.21 16.83
CA GLN A 266 28.95 -4.82 16.42
C GLN A 266 27.95 -4.09 17.34
N SER A 267 26.87 -4.76 17.76
CA SER A 267 25.87 -4.19 18.67
C SER A 267 26.45 -3.89 20.05
N ALA A 268 27.19 -4.84 20.66
CA ALA A 268 27.84 -4.61 21.95
C ALA A 268 28.89 -3.49 21.88
N ALA A 269 29.63 -3.39 20.77
CA ALA A 269 30.62 -2.34 20.55
C ALA A 269 30.02 -0.95 20.32
N LEU A 270 28.76 -0.85 19.92
CA LEU A 270 28.08 0.45 19.77
C LEU A 270 27.68 1.07 21.11
N GLU A 271 27.45 0.23 22.12
CA GLU A 271 27.00 0.64 23.46
C GLU A 271 28.12 1.25 24.30
N THR A 272 29.37 0.99 23.94
CA THR A 272 30.56 1.47 24.65
C THR A 272 31.02 2.85 24.19
N LEU A 273 30.44 3.42 23.12
CA LEU A 273 30.90 4.65 22.46
C LEU A 273 30.68 5.95 23.26
N GLY A 274 30.24 5.84 24.52
CA GLY A 274 29.93 6.98 25.38
C GLY A 274 28.71 7.78 24.89
N LEU A 275 27.76 7.11 24.27
CA LEU A 275 26.49 7.64 23.76
C LEU A 275 25.34 6.80 24.31
N ASP A 276 24.13 7.37 24.36
CA ASP A 276 22.95 6.62 24.79
C ASP A 276 22.48 5.64 23.71
N ARG A 277 22.07 4.45 24.16
CA ARG A 277 21.63 3.34 23.31
C ARG A 277 20.47 3.74 22.40
N ASN A 278 19.48 4.45 22.93
CA ASN A 278 18.30 4.83 22.16
C ASN A 278 18.66 5.69 20.97
N SER A 279 19.47 6.73 21.16
CA SER A 279 19.89 7.61 20.07
C SER A 279 20.73 6.86 19.04
N VAL A 280 21.64 5.99 19.46
CA VAL A 280 22.47 5.18 18.54
C VAL A 280 21.59 4.31 17.63
N TYR A 281 20.65 3.56 18.21
CA TYR A 281 19.79 2.65 17.44
C TYR A 281 18.66 3.38 16.69
N SER A 282 18.24 4.56 17.14
CA SER A 282 17.38 5.45 16.36
C SER A 282 18.08 5.93 15.09
N VAL A 283 19.36 6.31 15.16
CA VAL A 283 20.14 6.64 13.95
C VAL A 283 20.17 5.47 12.96
N MET A 284 20.35 4.23 13.43
CA MET A 284 20.27 3.05 12.57
C MET A 284 18.88 2.87 11.95
N PHE A 285 17.82 2.99 12.76
CA PHE A 285 16.45 2.92 12.27
C PHE A 285 16.17 3.99 11.21
N GLY A 286 16.44 5.27 11.50
CA GLY A 286 16.16 6.38 10.62
C GLY A 286 16.95 6.33 9.30
N VAL A 287 18.26 6.05 9.35
CA VAL A 287 19.06 5.82 8.14
C VAL A 287 18.52 4.63 7.35
N GLY A 288 18.22 3.53 8.04
CA GLY A 288 17.72 2.31 7.42
C GLY A 288 16.37 2.52 6.74
N ALA A 289 15.42 3.15 7.44
CA ALA A 289 14.08 3.46 6.95
C ALA A 289 14.12 4.40 5.74
N ILE A 290 14.96 5.45 5.75
CA ILE A 290 15.13 6.33 4.58
C ILE A 290 15.70 5.55 3.39
N LYS A 291 16.75 4.74 3.59
CA LYS A 291 17.33 3.92 2.52
C LYS A 291 16.32 2.94 1.93
N LEU A 292 15.49 2.31 2.77
CA LEU A 292 14.39 1.44 2.34
C LEU A 292 13.34 2.22 1.54
N ALA A 293 12.85 3.33 2.06
CA ALA A 293 11.85 4.17 1.40
C ALA A 293 12.34 4.62 0.01
N LEU A 294 13.57 5.13 -0.08
CA LEU A 294 14.19 5.55 -1.35
C LEU A 294 14.37 4.39 -2.34
N SER A 295 14.60 3.16 -1.85
CA SER A 295 14.77 1.98 -2.69
C SER A 295 13.48 1.50 -3.35
N ILE A 296 12.31 1.81 -2.78
CA ILE A 296 11.00 1.40 -3.28
C ILE A 296 10.41 2.46 -4.24
N LEU A 297 11.02 3.65 -4.32
CA LEU A 297 10.57 4.70 -5.22
C LEU A 297 10.81 4.33 -6.70
N PRO A 298 9.87 4.69 -7.59
CA PRO A 298 10.03 4.57 -9.04
C PRO A 298 11.36 5.14 -9.55
N GLY A 299 11.90 4.55 -10.62
CA GLY A 299 13.23 4.89 -11.15
C GLY A 299 13.40 6.35 -11.57
N SER A 300 12.35 7.00 -12.06
CA SER A 300 12.32 8.42 -12.41
C SER A 300 12.55 9.31 -11.18
N ILE A 301 11.79 9.07 -10.10
CA ILE A 301 11.92 9.78 -8.82
C ILE A 301 13.28 9.50 -8.18
N ARG A 302 13.73 8.24 -8.21
CA ARG A 302 15.04 7.84 -7.67
C ARG A 302 16.19 8.55 -8.39
N SER A 303 16.12 8.69 -9.71
CA SER A 303 17.15 9.37 -10.50
C SER A 303 17.27 10.85 -10.15
N LEU A 304 16.13 11.53 -9.94
CA LEU A 304 16.08 12.92 -9.47
C LEU A 304 16.68 13.05 -8.07
N LEU A 305 16.27 12.19 -7.14
CA LEU A 305 16.77 12.23 -5.77
C LEU A 305 18.27 11.93 -5.69
N ARG A 306 18.78 11.01 -6.53
CA ARG A 306 20.22 10.74 -6.65
C ARG A 306 21.01 11.93 -7.17
N PHE A 307 20.46 12.70 -8.11
CA PHE A 307 21.09 13.94 -8.57
C PHE A 307 21.28 14.95 -7.43
N ILE A 308 20.37 14.98 -6.46
CA ILE A 308 20.41 15.86 -5.28
C ILE A 308 21.23 15.21 -4.12
N GLY A 309 21.78 14.01 -4.32
CA GLY A 309 22.68 13.34 -3.39
C GLY A 309 22.02 12.27 -2.49
N PHE A 310 20.75 11.92 -2.71
CA PHE A 310 20.09 10.83 -1.99
C PHE A 310 20.24 9.50 -2.71
N GLU A 311 20.78 8.50 -2.02
CA GLU A 311 20.91 7.15 -2.57
C GLU A 311 20.20 6.13 -1.68
N GLY A 312 19.23 5.41 -2.27
CA GLY A 312 18.56 4.28 -1.63
C GLY A 312 19.39 3.01 -1.76
N ASN A 313 19.56 2.27 -0.66
CA ASN A 313 20.17 0.94 -0.66
C ASN A 313 19.33 0.01 0.21
N ARG A 314 18.62 -0.93 -0.42
CA ARG A 314 17.69 -1.81 0.28
C ARG A 314 18.39 -2.76 1.24
N GLN A 315 19.49 -3.40 0.83
CA GLN A 315 20.19 -4.38 1.66
C GLN A 315 20.77 -3.74 2.92
N GLU A 316 21.41 -2.57 2.75
CA GLU A 316 21.92 -1.79 3.87
C GLU A 316 20.78 -1.27 4.75
N GLY A 317 19.68 -0.81 4.13
CA GLY A 317 18.48 -0.38 4.84
C GLY A 317 17.88 -1.49 5.71
N LEU A 318 17.71 -2.68 5.16
CA LEU A 318 17.23 -3.87 5.89
C LEU A 318 18.17 -4.23 7.04
N LYS A 319 19.50 -4.20 6.81
CA LYS A 319 20.50 -4.49 7.84
C LYS A 319 20.39 -3.52 9.02
N LEU A 320 20.34 -2.21 8.76
CA LEU A 320 20.28 -1.20 9.81
C LEU A 320 18.97 -1.24 10.60
N VAL A 321 17.82 -1.43 9.93
CA VAL A 321 16.53 -1.59 10.63
C VAL A 321 16.53 -2.88 11.45
N ARG A 322 17.11 -3.97 10.93
CA ARG A 322 17.27 -5.23 11.66
C ARG A 322 18.14 -5.08 12.91
N GLN A 323 19.20 -4.27 12.87
CA GLN A 323 20.01 -3.95 14.04
C GLN A 323 19.20 -3.21 15.11
N CYS A 324 18.38 -2.23 14.73
CA CYS A 324 17.46 -1.57 15.67
C CYS A 324 16.40 -2.53 16.25
N PHE A 325 15.87 -3.46 15.45
CA PHE A 325 14.96 -4.46 15.99
C PHE A 325 15.66 -5.34 17.07
N LYS A 326 16.89 -5.76 16.80
CA LYS A 326 17.66 -6.63 17.70
C LYS A 326 18.17 -5.95 18.97
N SER A 327 18.24 -4.62 19.01
CA SER A 327 18.76 -3.89 20.17
C SER A 327 17.81 -3.83 21.38
N GLU A 328 16.52 -4.07 21.17
CA GLU A 328 15.46 -3.94 22.21
C GLU A 328 15.35 -2.54 22.81
N THR A 329 15.67 -1.51 22.02
CA THR A 329 15.56 -0.10 22.40
C THR A 329 14.21 0.50 22.03
N LEU A 330 14.01 1.79 22.33
CA LEU A 330 12.78 2.56 22.10
C LEU A 330 12.08 2.29 20.75
N LEU A 331 12.84 2.22 19.65
CA LEU A 331 12.29 2.02 18.29
C LEU A 331 12.26 0.56 17.82
N SER A 332 12.70 -0.40 18.64
CA SER A 332 12.72 -1.83 18.28
C SER A 332 11.35 -2.37 17.82
N PRO A 333 10.22 -2.08 18.51
CA PRO A 333 8.89 -2.51 18.05
C PRO A 333 8.43 -1.87 16.74
N PHE A 334 8.86 -0.65 16.45
CA PHE A 334 8.58 -0.01 15.16
C PHE A 334 9.48 -0.56 14.05
N ALA A 335 10.72 -0.94 14.37
CA ALA A 335 11.64 -1.58 13.45
C ALA A 335 11.13 -2.97 13.01
N SER A 336 10.63 -3.80 13.94
CA SER A 336 9.98 -5.07 13.58
C SER A 336 8.72 -4.87 12.73
N ALA A 337 7.86 -3.92 13.11
CA ALA A 337 6.67 -3.59 12.35
C ALA A 337 7.00 -3.11 10.92
N LEU A 338 8.05 -2.28 10.75
CA LEU A 338 8.52 -1.84 9.44
C LEU A 338 9.04 -3.00 8.60
N LEU A 339 9.88 -3.88 9.19
CA LEU A 339 10.40 -5.05 8.47
C LEU A 339 9.27 -5.98 8.03
N LEU A 340 8.35 -6.33 8.94
CA LEU A 340 7.17 -7.14 8.60
C LEU A 340 6.29 -6.45 7.56
N SER A 341 6.15 -5.12 7.59
CA SER A 341 5.42 -4.37 6.57
C SER A 341 6.10 -4.46 5.21
N VAL A 342 7.43 -4.33 5.13
CA VAL A 342 8.17 -4.53 3.87
C VAL A 342 7.93 -5.94 3.32
N TYR A 343 7.98 -6.95 4.19
CA TYR A 343 7.82 -8.35 3.80
C TYR A 343 6.38 -8.84 3.61
N GLY A 344 5.38 -8.13 4.17
CA GLY A 344 3.97 -8.48 4.07
C GLY A 344 3.16 -7.59 3.11
N MET A 345 3.58 -6.35 2.87
CA MET A 345 2.85 -5.40 2.02
C MET A 345 3.34 -5.41 0.57
N LEU A 346 4.65 -5.46 0.33
CA LEU A 346 5.19 -5.44 -1.04
C LEU A 346 4.81 -6.68 -1.87
N PRO A 347 5.00 -7.92 -1.38
CA PRO A 347 4.53 -9.10 -2.11
C PRO A 347 3.01 -9.19 -2.18
N ALA A 348 2.26 -8.46 -1.33
CA ALA A 348 0.82 -8.37 -1.48
C ALA A 348 0.38 -7.58 -2.73
N VAL A 349 1.24 -6.70 -3.25
CA VAL A 349 0.96 -5.88 -4.44
C VAL A 349 1.46 -6.53 -5.72
N SER A 350 2.54 -7.32 -5.65
CA SER A 350 3.15 -7.94 -6.83
C SER A 350 3.61 -9.37 -6.56
N ALA A 351 3.04 -10.30 -7.33
CA ALA A 351 3.31 -11.73 -7.25
C ALA A 351 4.78 -12.10 -7.57
N PHE A 352 5.52 -11.22 -8.25
CA PHE A 352 6.96 -11.40 -8.51
C PHE A 352 7.77 -11.52 -7.22
N LEU A 353 7.36 -10.85 -6.14
CA LEU A 353 8.14 -10.79 -4.90
C LEU A 353 7.87 -11.98 -3.97
N VAL A 354 6.79 -12.74 -4.19
CA VAL A 354 6.29 -13.73 -3.21
C VAL A 354 7.35 -14.77 -2.86
N ASP A 355 7.94 -15.42 -3.86
CA ASP A 355 8.89 -16.52 -3.66
C ASP A 355 10.16 -16.08 -2.91
N SER A 356 10.60 -14.83 -3.10
CA SER A 356 11.80 -14.30 -2.46
C SER A 356 11.54 -13.65 -1.10
N TYR A 357 10.31 -13.16 -0.84
CA TYR A 357 9.97 -12.44 0.38
C TYR A 357 9.30 -13.32 1.43
N LEU A 358 8.46 -14.28 1.03
CA LEU A 358 7.64 -15.07 1.95
C LEU A 358 8.47 -15.91 2.94
N PRO A 359 9.57 -16.59 2.54
CA PRO A 359 10.42 -17.30 3.50
C PRO A 359 11.00 -16.37 4.58
N VAL A 360 11.48 -15.18 4.16
CA VAL A 360 12.02 -14.17 5.07
C VAL A 360 10.93 -13.61 5.99
N ALA A 361 9.72 -13.41 5.47
CA ALA A 361 8.57 -12.99 6.26
C ALA A 361 8.23 -14.00 7.36
N HIS A 362 8.29 -15.30 7.04
CA HIS A 362 8.03 -16.38 7.99
C HIS A 362 9.04 -16.41 9.15
N ASP A 363 10.33 -16.35 8.83
CA ASP A 363 11.40 -16.36 9.84
C ASP A 363 11.31 -15.13 10.74
N LEU A 364 11.17 -13.95 10.14
CA LEU A 364 11.03 -12.69 10.86
C LEU A 364 9.79 -12.69 11.76
N ARG A 365 8.64 -13.11 11.22
CA ARG A 365 7.39 -13.20 11.99
C ARG A 365 7.55 -14.10 13.21
N THR A 366 8.16 -15.27 13.04
CA THR A 366 8.35 -16.24 14.13
C THR A 366 9.15 -15.61 15.26
N GLU A 367 10.23 -14.91 14.92
CA GLU A 367 11.05 -14.22 15.91
C GLU A 367 10.31 -13.06 16.59
N VAL A 368 9.59 -12.24 15.82
CA VAL A 368 8.87 -11.07 16.35
C VAL A 368 7.78 -11.51 17.32
N LEU A 369 7.00 -12.54 16.98
CA LEU A 369 5.89 -13.03 17.82
C LEU A 369 6.37 -13.83 19.04
N GLN A 370 7.65 -14.19 19.14
CA GLN A 370 8.23 -14.76 20.36
C GLN A 370 8.54 -13.69 21.42
N LYS A 371 8.57 -12.40 21.05
CA LYS A 371 8.85 -11.32 22.00
C LYS A 371 7.59 -10.88 22.74
N GLU A 372 7.65 -10.84 24.06
CA GLU A 372 6.54 -10.46 24.95
C GLU A 372 5.94 -9.10 24.59
N LYS A 373 6.74 -8.11 24.22
CA LYS A 373 6.24 -6.77 23.84
C LYS A 373 5.45 -6.73 22.52
N MET A 374 5.55 -7.76 21.69
CA MET A 374 5.08 -7.73 20.31
C MET A 374 4.00 -8.78 20.01
N HIS A 375 3.95 -9.89 20.75
CA HIS A 375 3.07 -11.03 20.45
C HIS A 375 1.57 -10.68 20.45
N GLU A 376 1.11 -9.77 21.32
CA GLU A 376 -0.28 -9.29 21.35
C GLU A 376 -0.47 -7.90 20.76
N SER A 377 0.58 -7.30 20.18
CA SER A 377 0.46 -5.99 19.56
C SER A 377 -0.45 -6.07 18.33
N MET A 378 -1.47 -5.21 18.28
CA MET A 378 -2.40 -5.17 17.15
C MET A 378 -1.72 -4.97 15.78
N LEU A 379 -0.67 -4.13 15.71
CA LEU A 379 0.08 -3.91 14.46
C LEU A 379 0.77 -5.20 13.99
N HIS A 380 1.34 -5.96 14.93
CA HIS A 380 2.04 -7.21 14.64
C HIS A 380 1.08 -8.35 14.30
N LEU A 381 -0.03 -8.47 15.04
CA LEU A 381 -1.08 -9.47 14.76
C LEU A 381 -1.79 -9.23 13.42
N TRP A 382 -2.03 -7.97 13.06
CA TRP A 382 -2.55 -7.63 11.74
C TRP A 382 -1.58 -8.05 10.63
N LEU A 383 -0.29 -7.72 10.77
CA LEU A 383 0.75 -8.12 9.82
C LEU A 383 0.89 -9.66 9.74
N ASP A 384 0.75 -10.37 10.86
CA ASP A 384 0.74 -11.83 10.87
C ASP A 384 -0.40 -12.40 10.03
N GLY A 385 -1.65 -11.97 10.27
CA GLY A 385 -2.79 -12.40 9.47
C GLY A 385 -2.60 -12.10 7.98
N ARG A 386 -2.02 -10.95 7.63
CA ARG A 386 -1.74 -10.57 6.25
C ARG A 386 -0.66 -11.44 5.60
N ILE A 387 0.44 -11.74 6.31
CA ILE A 387 1.49 -12.65 5.86
C ILE A 387 0.94 -14.06 5.69
N GLU A 388 0.06 -14.51 6.59
CA GLU A 388 -0.59 -15.81 6.49
C GLU A 388 -1.40 -15.94 5.19
N ARG A 389 -2.12 -14.90 4.79
CA ARG A 389 -2.86 -14.88 3.52
C ARG A 389 -1.94 -15.04 2.30
N LEU A 390 -0.68 -14.57 2.35
CA LEU A 390 0.28 -14.76 1.26
C LEU A 390 0.63 -16.25 1.05
N THR A 391 0.47 -17.09 2.07
CA THR A 391 0.65 -18.55 1.98
C THR A 391 -0.54 -19.26 1.32
N ARG A 392 -1.61 -18.52 0.97
CA ARG A 392 -2.91 -19.03 0.51
C ARG A 392 -3.71 -19.78 1.58
N SER A 393 -3.29 -19.72 2.85
CA SER A 393 -4.04 -20.25 4.00
C SER A 393 -5.05 -19.21 4.52
N VAL A 394 -6.09 -18.91 3.73
CA VAL A 394 -7.00 -17.79 4.02
C VAL A 394 -7.82 -18.02 5.29
N GLU A 395 -8.20 -19.25 5.60
CA GLU A 395 -8.94 -19.61 6.81
C GLU A 395 -8.09 -19.37 8.07
N VAL A 396 -6.79 -19.66 8.00
CA VAL A 396 -5.85 -19.37 9.10
C VAL A 396 -5.65 -17.85 9.23
N SER A 397 -5.59 -17.12 8.11
CA SER A 397 -5.60 -15.66 8.12
C SER A 397 -6.86 -15.09 8.78
N ILE A 398 -8.05 -15.65 8.49
CA ILE A 398 -9.31 -15.28 9.13
C ILE A 398 -9.22 -15.45 10.64
N ALA A 399 -8.75 -16.60 11.12
CA ALA A 399 -8.62 -16.87 12.55
C ALA A 399 -7.68 -15.88 13.24
N LYS A 400 -6.53 -15.58 12.63
CA LYS A 400 -5.55 -14.59 13.15
C LYS A 400 -6.12 -13.18 13.21
N LEU A 401 -6.81 -12.75 12.15
CA LEU A 401 -7.44 -11.43 12.14
C LEU A 401 -8.65 -11.34 13.08
N ASN A 402 -9.39 -12.42 13.31
CA ASN A 402 -10.43 -12.47 14.34
C ASN A 402 -9.82 -12.28 15.75
N HIS A 403 -8.72 -12.97 16.07
CA HIS A 403 -8.02 -12.75 17.32
C HIS A 403 -7.57 -11.29 17.50
N CYS A 404 -7.06 -10.66 16.43
CA CYS A 404 -6.73 -9.24 16.44
C CYS A 404 -7.97 -8.35 16.65
N LEU A 405 -9.12 -8.71 16.06
CA LEU A 405 -10.39 -7.99 16.25
C LEU A 405 -10.94 -8.13 17.68
N ASP A 406 -10.77 -9.30 18.31
CA ASP A 406 -11.16 -9.52 19.71
C ASP A 406 -10.39 -8.56 20.63
N ILE A 407 -9.07 -8.44 20.44
CA ILE A 407 -8.23 -7.46 21.16
C ILE A 407 -8.68 -6.03 20.84
N SER A 408 -8.97 -5.73 19.58
CA SER A 408 -9.40 -4.41 19.12
C SER A 408 -10.73 -3.94 19.71
N SER A 409 -11.57 -4.88 20.18
CA SER A 409 -12.88 -4.61 20.77
C SER A 409 -12.78 -3.98 22.17
N ASN A 410 -11.56 -3.82 22.70
CA ASN A 410 -11.29 -3.06 23.91
C ASN A 410 -11.87 -1.63 23.80
N PRO A 411 -12.78 -1.20 24.70
CA PRO A 411 -13.39 0.13 24.66
C PRO A 411 -12.38 1.28 24.60
N GLN A 412 -11.23 1.12 25.23
CA GLN A 412 -10.18 2.13 25.23
C GLN A 412 -9.51 2.28 23.87
N VAL A 413 -9.23 1.17 23.17
CA VAL A 413 -8.73 1.19 21.79
C VAL A 413 -9.75 1.83 20.86
N LEU A 414 -11.03 1.45 20.99
CA LEU A 414 -12.12 2.00 20.17
C LEU A 414 -12.32 3.51 20.37
N ALA A 415 -12.08 4.01 21.59
CA ALA A 415 -12.17 5.44 21.89
C ALA A 415 -10.92 6.22 21.44
N ALA A 416 -9.73 5.69 21.69
CA ALA A 416 -8.47 6.41 21.50
C ALA A 416 -7.88 6.27 20.08
N MET A 417 -8.02 5.10 19.45
CA MET A 417 -7.49 4.82 18.12
C MET A 417 -8.29 3.73 17.37
N PRO A 418 -9.58 3.99 17.02
CA PRO A 418 -10.40 3.03 16.27
C PRO A 418 -9.84 2.68 14.89
N GLN A 419 -8.87 3.46 14.38
CA GLN A 419 -8.15 3.19 13.15
C GLN A 419 -7.45 1.82 13.15
N LEU A 420 -6.99 1.35 14.32
CA LEU A 420 -6.36 0.03 14.44
C LEU A 420 -7.36 -1.09 14.12
N ARG A 421 -8.59 -1.02 14.64
CA ARG A 421 -9.68 -1.95 14.26
C ARG A 421 -10.03 -1.81 12.78
N ASN A 422 -10.16 -0.58 12.28
CA ASN A 422 -10.55 -0.33 10.89
C ASN A 422 -9.56 -0.96 9.90
N LEU A 423 -8.26 -0.92 10.21
CA LEU A 423 -7.23 -1.57 9.41
C LEU A 423 -7.44 -3.10 9.33
N VAL A 424 -7.75 -3.73 10.46
CA VAL A 424 -8.00 -5.18 10.54
C VAL A 424 -9.29 -5.55 9.78
N LEU A 425 -10.37 -4.79 9.97
CA LEU A 425 -11.63 -4.99 9.22
C LEU A 425 -11.43 -4.82 7.71
N TYR A 426 -10.58 -3.88 7.30
CA TYR A 426 -10.25 -3.68 5.89
C TYR A 426 -9.58 -4.92 5.31
N ASP A 427 -8.66 -5.57 6.02
CA ASP A 427 -8.05 -6.81 5.51
C ASP A 427 -8.95 -8.05 5.65
N GLN A 428 -9.84 -8.07 6.65
CA GLN A 428 -10.71 -9.22 6.92
C GLN A 428 -11.87 -9.37 5.94
N TRP A 429 -12.43 -8.28 5.41
CA TRP A 429 -13.50 -8.41 4.40
C TRP A 429 -12.99 -9.11 3.13
N PHE A 430 -11.72 -8.89 2.75
CA PHE A 430 -11.11 -9.62 1.63
C PHE A 430 -11.04 -11.11 1.91
N ASN A 431 -10.60 -11.49 3.11
CA ASN A 431 -10.52 -12.90 3.47
C ASN A 431 -11.88 -13.57 3.31
N HIS A 432 -12.93 -12.97 3.89
CA HIS A 432 -14.29 -13.47 3.75
C HIS A 432 -14.73 -13.51 2.28
N ALA A 433 -14.42 -12.49 1.47
CA ALA A 433 -14.74 -12.49 0.05
C ALA A 433 -14.01 -13.60 -0.74
N ILE A 434 -12.75 -13.91 -0.42
CA ILE A 434 -11.98 -14.98 -1.08
C ILE A 434 -12.60 -16.37 -0.82
N VAL A 435 -13.14 -16.58 0.39
CA VAL A 435 -13.82 -17.82 0.78
C VAL A 435 -15.34 -17.76 0.60
N HIS A 436 -15.84 -16.78 -0.17
CA HIS A 436 -17.25 -16.60 -0.52
C HIS A 436 -18.21 -16.42 0.69
N GLN A 437 -17.70 -15.91 1.81
CA GLN A 437 -18.48 -15.50 2.97
C GLN A 437 -18.99 -14.06 2.80
N TRP A 438 -19.79 -13.84 1.74
CA TRP A 438 -20.25 -12.51 1.30
C TRP A 438 -20.95 -11.71 2.39
N LYS A 439 -21.78 -12.39 3.20
CA LYS A 439 -22.52 -11.77 4.30
C LYS A 439 -21.58 -11.16 5.34
N ARG A 440 -20.57 -11.92 5.79
CA ARG A 440 -19.54 -11.45 6.73
C ARG A 440 -18.64 -10.37 6.13
N ALA A 441 -18.29 -10.50 4.84
CA ALA A 441 -17.56 -9.45 4.12
C ALA A 441 -18.36 -8.14 4.13
N SER A 442 -19.68 -8.21 3.85
CA SER A 442 -20.57 -7.05 3.87
C SER A 442 -20.63 -6.38 5.25
N ARG A 443 -20.64 -7.15 6.35
CA ARG A 443 -20.64 -6.60 7.73
C ARG A 443 -19.36 -5.84 8.06
N CYS A 444 -18.21 -6.35 7.63
CA CYS A 444 -16.94 -5.64 7.80
C CYS A 444 -16.97 -4.28 7.08
N LEU A 445 -17.44 -4.27 5.83
CA LEU A 445 -17.57 -3.07 5.01
C LEU A 445 -18.62 -2.10 5.57
N GLU A 446 -19.69 -2.61 6.15
CA GLU A 446 -20.73 -1.81 6.81
C GLU A 446 -20.20 -1.10 8.06
N ILE A 447 -19.39 -1.77 8.88
CA ILE A 447 -18.72 -1.13 10.01
C ILE A 447 -17.77 -0.04 9.50
N LEU A 448 -16.98 -0.33 8.47
CA LEU A 448 -16.07 0.64 7.86
C LEU A 448 -16.80 1.85 7.29
N SER A 449 -17.91 1.66 6.57
CA SER A 449 -18.70 2.77 6.00
C SER A 449 -19.36 3.63 7.09
N LYS A 450 -19.66 3.07 8.27
CA LYS A 450 -20.28 3.83 9.38
C LYS A 450 -19.27 4.45 10.34
N ARG A 451 -18.05 3.92 10.43
CA ARG A 451 -17.06 4.31 11.46
C ARG A 451 -15.73 4.85 10.91
N SER A 452 -15.45 4.69 9.63
CA SER A 452 -14.22 5.20 9.00
C SER A 452 -14.51 6.45 8.18
N ASN A 453 -13.60 7.42 8.28
CA ASN A 453 -13.65 8.66 7.50
C ASN A 453 -12.84 8.59 6.19
N TRP A 454 -12.31 7.42 5.81
CA TRP A 454 -11.29 7.33 4.75
C TRP A 454 -11.80 7.16 3.32
N ALA A 455 -12.69 6.20 3.05
CA ALA A 455 -13.12 5.84 1.69
C ALA A 455 -14.59 5.40 1.69
N ASN A 456 -15.48 6.30 2.09
CA ASN A 456 -16.87 5.98 2.40
C ASN A 456 -17.64 5.44 1.18
N ALA A 457 -17.52 6.13 0.05
CA ALA A 457 -18.16 5.73 -1.21
C ALA A 457 -17.67 4.34 -1.63
N PHE A 458 -16.36 4.10 -1.52
CA PHE A 458 -15.77 2.80 -1.78
C PHE A 458 -16.35 1.70 -0.86
N PHE A 459 -16.39 1.90 0.46
CA PHE A 459 -16.91 0.87 1.37
C PHE A 459 -18.38 0.54 1.08
N GLN A 460 -19.23 1.54 0.82
CA GLN A 460 -20.63 1.34 0.48
C GLN A 460 -20.81 0.62 -0.85
N TYR A 461 -20.07 1.03 -1.89
CA TYR A 461 -20.09 0.38 -3.20
C TYR A 461 -19.68 -1.10 -3.10
N VAL A 462 -18.57 -1.40 -2.41
CA VAL A 462 -18.09 -2.78 -2.29
C VAL A 462 -18.99 -3.63 -1.40
N GLN A 463 -19.62 -3.03 -0.38
CA GLN A 463 -20.66 -3.70 0.40
C GLN A 463 -21.81 -4.16 -0.51
N ALA A 464 -22.31 -3.26 -1.38
CA ALA A 464 -23.34 -3.60 -2.35
C ALA A 464 -22.87 -4.71 -3.30
N CYS A 465 -21.63 -4.65 -3.78
CA CYS A 465 -21.04 -5.70 -4.62
C CYS A 465 -21.00 -7.07 -3.93
N CYS A 466 -20.69 -7.13 -2.63
CA CYS A 466 -20.74 -8.38 -1.87
C CYS A 466 -22.17 -8.92 -1.76
N LEU A 467 -23.14 -8.04 -1.52
CA LEU A 467 -24.55 -8.42 -1.41
C LEU A 467 -25.13 -8.87 -2.76
N GLU A 468 -24.70 -8.28 -3.89
CA GLU A 468 -25.03 -8.79 -5.23
C GLU A 468 -24.50 -10.21 -5.46
N MET A 469 -23.35 -10.59 -4.89
CA MET A 469 -22.88 -11.98 -4.99
C MET A 469 -23.79 -12.96 -4.26
N MET A 470 -24.38 -12.56 -3.12
CA MET A 470 -25.38 -13.38 -2.44
C MET A 470 -26.64 -13.55 -3.30
N GLU A 471 -27.11 -12.46 -3.92
CA GLU A 471 -28.25 -12.49 -4.85
C GLU A 471 -27.97 -13.43 -6.03
N VAL A 472 -26.74 -13.41 -6.57
CA VAL A 472 -26.26 -14.31 -7.62
C VAL A 472 -26.27 -15.78 -7.15
N GLU A 473 -25.71 -16.09 -6.00
CA GLU A 473 -25.70 -17.47 -5.46
C GLU A 473 -27.13 -18.00 -5.30
N TRP A 474 -28.04 -17.19 -4.78
CA TRP A 474 -29.44 -17.54 -4.63
C TRP A 474 -30.18 -17.72 -5.97
N ALA A 475 -29.86 -16.91 -6.97
CA ALA A 475 -30.46 -17.00 -8.30
C ALA A 475 -30.00 -18.24 -9.07
N GLU A 476 -28.73 -18.61 -8.93
CA GLU A 476 -28.15 -19.81 -9.56
C GLU A 476 -28.39 -21.09 -8.75
N GLY A 477 -29.00 -21.01 -7.56
CA GLY A 477 -29.26 -22.16 -6.69
C GLY A 477 -28.00 -22.76 -6.07
N ILE A 478 -26.95 -21.95 -5.89
CA ILE A 478 -25.68 -22.36 -5.28
C ILE A 478 -25.88 -22.47 -3.77
N VAL A 479 -25.55 -23.64 -3.21
CA VAL A 479 -25.62 -23.89 -1.77
C VAL A 479 -24.25 -23.61 -1.15
N ASN A 480 -24.17 -22.56 -0.32
CA ASN A 480 -22.96 -22.14 0.38
C ASN A 480 -23.26 -21.99 1.89
N PRO A 481 -23.24 -23.09 2.68
CA PRO A 481 -23.63 -23.06 4.08
C PRO A 481 -22.79 -22.10 4.92
N ASP A 482 -21.49 -22.00 4.63
CA ASP A 482 -20.58 -21.08 5.31
C ASP A 482 -20.86 -19.61 4.96
N GLY A 483 -21.35 -19.34 3.75
CA GLY A 483 -21.75 -18.02 3.30
C GLY A 483 -23.03 -17.47 3.95
N GLU A 484 -23.92 -18.36 4.39
CA GLU A 484 -25.17 -17.99 5.08
C GLU A 484 -24.95 -17.55 6.54
N VAL A 485 -23.80 -17.93 7.13
CA VAL A 485 -23.48 -17.63 8.53
C VAL A 485 -23.18 -16.14 8.72
N ASP A 486 -24.04 -15.44 9.46
CA ASP A 486 -23.78 -14.07 9.90
C ASP A 486 -22.95 -14.03 11.20
N PHE A 487 -22.44 -12.87 11.55
CA PHE A 487 -21.85 -12.65 12.87
C PHE A 487 -22.94 -12.59 13.95
N PRO A 488 -22.67 -13.09 15.17
CA PRO A 488 -23.52 -12.81 16.31
C PRO A 488 -23.66 -11.29 16.51
N LEU A 489 -24.88 -10.81 16.76
CA LEU A 489 -25.13 -9.38 16.95
C LEU A 489 -24.32 -8.81 18.14
N GLU A 490 -24.06 -9.62 19.16
CA GLU A 490 -23.21 -9.25 20.30
C GLU A 490 -21.77 -8.97 19.88
N TYR A 491 -21.22 -9.80 18.99
CA TYR A 491 -19.88 -9.60 18.42
C TYR A 491 -19.82 -8.36 17.53
N LEU A 492 -20.83 -8.13 16.68
CA LEU A 492 -20.90 -6.90 15.90
C LEU A 492 -20.99 -5.64 16.80
N ASN A 493 -21.70 -5.73 17.92
CA ASN A 493 -21.78 -4.64 18.90
C ASN A 493 -20.45 -4.41 19.63
N SER A 494 -19.70 -5.46 19.96
CA SER A 494 -18.38 -5.32 20.60
C SER A 494 -17.40 -4.62 19.67
N LEU A 495 -17.38 -4.98 18.38
CA LEU A 495 -16.53 -4.34 17.37
C LEU A 495 -16.78 -2.84 17.24
N VAL A 496 -18.01 -2.38 17.49
CA VAL A 496 -18.39 -0.96 17.33
C VAL A 496 -18.41 -0.19 18.65
N GLY A 497 -18.15 -0.84 19.79
CA GLY A 497 -18.09 -0.22 21.11
C GLY A 497 -19.45 0.22 21.69
N SER A 498 -20.56 -0.40 21.28
CA SER A 498 -21.91 -0.02 21.71
C SER A 498 -22.34 -0.71 23.02
N SER A 499 -21.77 -0.31 24.16
CA SER A 499 -22.21 -0.81 25.47
C SER A 499 -23.52 -0.16 25.98
N GLU A 500 -23.90 1.02 25.46
CA GLU A 500 -25.13 1.72 25.86
C GLU A 500 -26.30 1.53 24.85
N ARG A 501 -27.52 1.31 25.37
CA ARG A 501 -28.76 1.11 24.59
C ARG A 501 -29.11 2.27 23.62
N LYS A 502 -28.48 3.45 23.72
CA LYS A 502 -28.86 4.65 22.95
C LYS A 502 -28.08 4.88 21.65
N ALA A 503 -27.02 4.11 21.35
CA ALA A 503 -26.19 4.30 20.16
C ALA A 503 -25.81 2.99 19.44
N ARG A 504 -26.69 1.98 19.47
CA ARG A 504 -26.50 0.74 18.69
C ARG A 504 -26.56 1.07 17.20
N LEU A 505 -25.55 0.64 16.45
CA LEU A 505 -25.62 0.69 14.99
C LEU A 505 -26.68 -0.31 14.52
N THR A 506 -27.66 0.17 13.77
CA THR A 506 -28.56 -0.70 13.03
C THR A 506 -27.81 -1.26 11.83
N PHE A 507 -27.76 -2.58 11.70
CA PHE A 507 -27.14 -3.25 10.58
C PHE A 507 -28.16 -3.48 9.46
N SER A 508 -27.72 -3.45 8.20
CA SER A 508 -28.59 -3.65 7.03
C SER A 508 -29.33 -4.99 7.10
N ASP A 509 -30.62 -4.98 6.75
CA ASP A 509 -31.42 -6.20 6.67
C ASP A 509 -31.15 -6.90 5.33
N VAL A 510 -30.69 -8.14 5.43
CA VAL A 510 -30.36 -9.01 4.30
C VAL A 510 -30.98 -10.39 4.51
N SER A 511 -32.07 -10.46 5.27
CA SER A 511 -32.74 -11.70 5.66
C SER A 511 -33.63 -12.28 4.56
N THR A 512 -34.19 -11.43 3.68
CA THR A 512 -34.99 -11.83 2.53
C THR A 512 -34.40 -11.31 1.22
N ARG A 513 -34.87 -11.85 0.08
CA ARG A 513 -34.45 -11.40 -1.25
C ARG A 513 -34.84 -9.95 -1.50
N GLU A 514 -36.03 -9.55 -1.05
CA GLU A 514 -36.54 -8.19 -1.18
C GLU A 514 -35.71 -7.21 -0.34
N ALA A 515 -35.44 -7.53 0.93
CA ALA A 515 -34.62 -6.70 1.82
C ALA A 515 -33.18 -6.56 1.31
N LEU A 516 -32.60 -7.66 0.79
CA LEU A 516 -31.30 -7.64 0.14
C LEU A 516 -31.28 -6.70 -1.07
N ALA A 517 -32.29 -6.83 -1.95
CA ALA A 517 -32.41 -6.06 -3.17
C ALA A 517 -32.58 -4.55 -2.93
N GLU A 518 -33.36 -4.19 -1.91
CA GLU A 518 -33.51 -2.81 -1.43
C GLU A 518 -32.21 -2.27 -0.84
N THR A 519 -31.53 -3.07 0.00
CA THR A 519 -30.26 -2.71 0.62
C THR A 519 -29.18 -2.42 -0.43
N ILE A 520 -29.05 -3.27 -1.46
CA ILE A 520 -28.10 -3.07 -2.57
C ILE A 520 -28.34 -1.72 -3.24
N THR A 521 -29.60 -1.43 -3.57
CA THR A 521 -29.99 -0.18 -4.22
C THR A 521 -29.66 1.04 -3.34
N HIS A 522 -29.97 0.96 -2.04
CA HIS A 522 -29.70 2.04 -1.09
C HIS A 522 -28.20 2.31 -1.01
N LEU A 523 -27.38 1.27 -0.90
CA LEU A 523 -25.92 1.40 -0.83
C LEU A 523 -25.31 2.04 -2.08
N TYR A 524 -25.75 1.66 -3.28
CA TYR A 524 -25.30 2.32 -4.51
C TYR A 524 -25.74 3.78 -4.59
N TRP A 525 -26.98 4.06 -4.22
CA TRP A 525 -27.52 5.42 -4.20
C TRP A 525 -26.74 6.32 -3.25
N GLU A 526 -26.42 5.83 -2.05
CA GLU A 526 -25.61 6.55 -1.08
C GLU A 526 -24.17 6.74 -1.57
N ALA A 527 -23.55 5.68 -2.09
CA ALA A 527 -22.16 5.70 -2.58
C ALA A 527 -21.97 6.75 -3.70
N ALA A 528 -22.93 6.86 -4.62
CA ALA A 528 -22.88 7.84 -5.70
C ALA A 528 -22.83 9.29 -5.18
N GLN A 529 -23.56 9.59 -4.12
CA GLN A 529 -23.70 10.96 -3.61
C GLN A 529 -22.45 11.46 -2.88
N ARG A 530 -21.66 10.56 -2.29
CA ARG A 530 -20.51 10.92 -1.44
C ARG A 530 -19.37 11.56 -2.25
N LYS A 531 -18.89 12.71 -1.79
CA LYS A 531 -17.65 13.31 -2.29
C LYS A 531 -16.46 12.45 -1.89
N PRO A 532 -15.42 12.33 -2.75
CA PRO A 532 -14.18 11.67 -2.36
C PRO A 532 -13.59 12.36 -1.13
N VAL A 533 -13.09 11.54 -0.22
CA VAL A 533 -12.27 12.06 0.88
C VAL A 533 -10.97 12.61 0.29
N THR A 534 -10.53 13.77 0.76
CA THR A 534 -9.27 14.39 0.32
C THR A 534 -8.23 14.38 1.44
N LEU A 535 -6.98 14.13 1.07
CA LEU A 535 -5.82 14.31 1.94
C LEU A 535 -4.82 15.21 1.20
N GLY A 536 -4.39 16.30 1.83
CA GLY A 536 -3.63 17.36 1.16
C GLY A 536 -4.29 17.89 -0.12
N GLY A 537 -5.62 17.90 -0.17
CA GLY A 537 -6.39 18.35 -1.33
C GLY A 537 -6.47 17.34 -2.49
N LYS A 538 -5.78 16.20 -2.45
CA LYS A 538 -5.94 15.15 -3.47
C LYS A 538 -7.06 14.16 -3.09
N PRO A 539 -7.97 13.82 -4.02
CA PRO A 539 -9.06 12.89 -3.72
C PRO A 539 -8.60 11.44 -3.66
N ASN A 540 -9.21 10.64 -2.80
CA ASN A 540 -8.99 9.20 -2.69
C ASN A 540 -9.24 8.51 -4.04
N HIS A 541 -8.25 7.75 -4.54
CA HIS A 541 -8.32 7.10 -5.84
C HIS A 541 -9.41 6.02 -5.94
N ASN A 542 -9.69 5.30 -4.84
CA ASN A 542 -10.73 4.29 -4.81
C ASN A 542 -12.11 4.95 -4.93
N ASP A 543 -12.34 6.06 -4.22
CA ASP A 543 -13.58 6.84 -4.35
C ASP A 543 -13.72 7.39 -5.78
N GLN A 544 -12.65 7.90 -6.39
CA GLN A 544 -12.69 8.39 -7.78
C GLN A 544 -13.10 7.30 -8.77
N PHE A 545 -12.57 6.09 -8.64
CA PHE A 545 -12.97 4.96 -9.46
C PHE A 545 -14.45 4.62 -9.26
N VAL A 546 -14.89 4.56 -8.00
CA VAL A 546 -16.29 4.26 -7.67
C VAL A 546 -17.22 5.31 -8.23
N LEU A 547 -16.90 6.60 -8.14
CA LEU A 547 -17.74 7.66 -8.69
C LEU A 547 -17.87 7.56 -10.21
N LYS A 548 -16.76 7.27 -10.91
CA LYS A 548 -16.84 7.01 -12.36
C LYS A 548 -17.72 5.80 -12.65
N ARG A 549 -17.56 4.71 -11.90
CA ARG A 549 -18.42 3.53 -12.06
C ARG A 549 -19.89 3.87 -11.77
N MET A 550 -20.17 4.68 -10.76
CA MET A 550 -21.52 5.13 -10.45
C MET A 550 -22.11 6.02 -11.53
N GLU A 551 -21.33 6.86 -12.22
CA GLU A 551 -21.80 7.59 -13.41
C GLU A 551 -22.31 6.61 -14.47
N GLU A 552 -21.54 5.58 -14.78
CA GLU A 552 -21.90 4.56 -15.78
C GLU A 552 -23.14 3.76 -15.35
N ILE A 553 -23.24 3.38 -14.07
CA ILE A 553 -24.40 2.70 -13.49
C ILE A 553 -25.65 3.59 -13.56
N LEU A 554 -25.58 4.83 -13.10
CA LEU A 554 -26.74 5.73 -13.09
C LEU A 554 -27.25 6.04 -14.50
N VAL A 555 -26.33 6.25 -15.45
CA VAL A 555 -26.68 6.42 -16.87
C VAL A 555 -27.44 5.21 -17.41
N SER A 556 -27.02 3.99 -17.06
CA SER A 556 -27.72 2.76 -17.50
C SER A 556 -29.15 2.64 -16.93
N HIS A 557 -29.44 3.34 -15.82
CA HIS A 557 -30.76 3.43 -15.20
C HIS A 557 -31.54 4.71 -15.62
N GLY A 558 -31.03 5.47 -16.60
CA GLY A 558 -31.67 6.69 -17.09
C GLY A 558 -31.58 7.89 -16.16
N ILE A 559 -30.62 7.88 -15.23
CA ILE A 559 -30.40 8.97 -14.26
C ILE A 559 -29.21 9.82 -14.70
N THR A 560 -29.41 11.13 -14.77
CA THR A 560 -28.34 12.09 -15.11
C THR A 560 -27.31 12.20 -13.98
N PRO A 561 -26.05 11.75 -14.15
CA PRO A 561 -25.10 11.67 -13.03
C PRO A 561 -24.78 13.01 -12.37
N SER A 562 -24.76 14.10 -13.14
CA SER A 562 -24.45 15.45 -12.64
C SER A 562 -25.41 15.96 -11.57
N THR A 563 -26.57 15.32 -11.38
CA THR A 563 -27.57 15.64 -10.36
C THR A 563 -27.30 14.95 -9.02
N VAL A 564 -26.63 13.78 -9.03
CA VAL A 564 -26.45 12.92 -7.85
C VAL A 564 -24.98 12.81 -7.44
N VAL A 565 -24.09 12.58 -8.42
CA VAL A 565 -22.72 12.13 -8.16
C VAL A 565 -21.88 13.18 -7.45
N ALA A 566 -21.19 12.76 -6.37
CA ALA A 566 -20.23 13.56 -5.60
C ALA A 566 -20.76 14.92 -5.11
N LYS A 567 -22.02 14.96 -4.66
CA LYS A 567 -22.66 16.20 -4.17
C LYS A 567 -22.50 16.41 -2.67
N LYS A 568 -22.43 15.35 -1.88
CA LYS A 568 -22.54 15.37 -0.42
C LYS A 568 -21.20 15.09 0.25
N LYS A 569 -20.75 15.95 1.16
CA LYS A 569 -19.61 15.66 2.04
C LYS A 569 -19.99 14.59 3.07
N LEU A 570 -18.98 14.01 3.70
CA LEU A 570 -19.20 13.12 4.83
C LEU A 570 -19.94 13.88 5.96
N GLY A 571 -20.97 13.26 6.54
CA GLY A 571 -21.82 13.86 7.57
C GLY A 571 -22.98 14.72 7.06
N GLU A 572 -22.98 15.12 5.78
CA GLU A 572 -24.15 15.80 5.18
C GLU A 572 -25.29 14.79 4.96
N PRO A 573 -26.56 15.21 5.13
CA PRO A 573 -27.72 14.38 4.83
C PRO A 573 -27.76 14.07 3.34
N LEU A 574 -27.94 12.78 3.03
CA LEU A 574 -28.08 12.28 1.67
C LEU A 574 -29.51 12.50 1.16
N GLU A 575 -29.64 12.67 -0.15
CA GLU A 575 -30.94 12.68 -0.81
C GLU A 575 -31.60 11.31 -0.69
N PRO A 576 -32.92 11.25 -0.40
CA PRO A 576 -33.63 10.00 -0.29
C PRO A 576 -33.64 9.25 -1.62
N LEU A 577 -33.71 7.92 -1.54
CA LEU A 577 -33.86 7.07 -2.72
C LEU A 577 -35.23 7.37 -3.38
N PRO A 578 -35.28 7.62 -4.70
CA PRO A 578 -36.55 7.75 -5.42
C PRO A 578 -37.41 6.49 -5.30
N GLU A 579 -38.72 6.66 -5.16
CA GLU A 579 -39.66 5.55 -5.00
C GLU A 579 -39.63 4.61 -6.22
N GLY A 580 -39.56 3.30 -5.96
CA GLY A 580 -39.54 2.27 -6.99
C GLY A 580 -38.23 2.15 -7.78
N LEU A 581 -37.21 2.97 -7.48
CA LEU A 581 -35.91 2.84 -8.12
C LEU A 581 -35.21 1.56 -7.63
N MET A 582 -34.69 0.77 -8.57
CA MET A 582 -33.84 -0.40 -8.30
C MET A 582 -32.54 -0.24 -9.06
N ILE A 583 -31.41 -0.23 -8.34
CA ILE A 583 -30.08 -0.06 -8.95
C ILE A 583 -29.33 -1.39 -8.84
N ARG A 584 -28.72 -1.79 -9.96
CA ARG A 584 -27.76 -2.91 -10.02
C ARG A 584 -26.50 -2.51 -10.73
N ASN A 585 -25.43 -3.22 -10.43
CA ASN A 585 -24.16 -2.99 -11.07
C ASN A 585 -24.24 -3.38 -12.56
N ILE A 586 -23.56 -2.60 -13.40
CA ILE A 586 -23.46 -2.87 -14.84
C ILE A 586 -22.47 -4.00 -15.15
N VAL A 587 -21.50 -4.23 -14.27
CA VAL A 587 -20.55 -5.35 -14.41
C VAL A 587 -21.08 -6.61 -13.75
N PRO A 588 -20.93 -7.78 -14.38
CA PRO A 588 -21.23 -9.05 -13.72
C PRO A 588 -20.20 -9.35 -12.62
N LEU A 589 -20.61 -10.05 -11.57
CA LEU A 589 -19.74 -10.54 -10.49
C LEU A 589 -18.86 -9.41 -9.90
N PRO A 590 -19.44 -8.27 -9.47
CA PRO A 590 -18.72 -7.03 -9.24
C PRO A 590 -17.69 -7.07 -8.11
N VAL A 591 -17.81 -8.01 -7.16
CA VAL A 591 -16.79 -8.17 -6.10
C VAL A 591 -15.49 -8.75 -6.66
N TYR A 592 -15.56 -9.60 -7.71
CA TYR A 592 -14.36 -10.16 -8.35
C TYR A 592 -13.53 -9.06 -8.98
N GLU A 593 -14.17 -8.09 -9.63
CA GLU A 593 -13.50 -6.88 -10.13
C GLU A 593 -12.74 -6.16 -9.01
N THR A 594 -13.44 -5.88 -7.92
CA THR A 594 -12.89 -5.11 -6.82
C THR A 594 -11.67 -5.81 -6.21
N GLY A 595 -11.79 -7.12 -5.92
CA GLY A 595 -10.69 -7.91 -5.37
C GLY A 595 -9.49 -8.02 -6.31
N LEU A 596 -9.74 -8.17 -7.62
CA LEU A 596 -8.69 -8.34 -8.62
C LEU A 596 -7.98 -7.03 -8.98
N ILE A 597 -8.70 -5.90 -9.09
CA ILE A 597 -8.07 -4.58 -9.26
C ILE A 597 -7.19 -4.25 -8.04
N ILE A 598 -7.50 -4.81 -6.87
CA ILE A 598 -6.67 -4.68 -5.66
C ILE A 598 -5.34 -5.43 -5.77
N GLY A 599 -5.25 -6.37 -6.72
CA GLY A 599 -4.01 -7.04 -7.10
C GLY A 599 -3.73 -8.29 -6.28
N ASN A 600 -4.75 -8.85 -5.63
CA ASN A 600 -4.60 -9.92 -4.64
C ASN A 600 -4.80 -11.34 -5.22
N ALA A 601 -4.90 -11.51 -6.54
CA ALA A 601 -5.23 -12.79 -7.17
C ALA A 601 -4.29 -13.94 -6.77
N HIS A 602 -3.00 -13.65 -6.55
CA HIS A 602 -2.01 -14.63 -6.09
C HIS A 602 -2.17 -15.08 -4.65
N HIS A 603 -2.98 -14.38 -3.85
CA HIS A 603 -3.32 -14.77 -2.47
C HIS A 603 -4.39 -15.86 -2.39
N TYR A 604 -5.08 -16.11 -3.51
CA TYR A 604 -6.28 -16.93 -3.48
C TYR A 604 -5.88 -18.41 -3.46
N PRO A 605 -6.54 -19.26 -2.66
CA PRO A 605 -6.38 -20.70 -2.73
C PRO A 605 -6.69 -21.23 -4.14
N ALA A 606 -6.10 -22.35 -4.53
CA ALA A 606 -6.37 -23.00 -5.81
C ALA A 606 -7.88 -23.28 -5.99
N GLU A 607 -8.50 -23.88 -4.97
CA GLU A 607 -9.93 -24.21 -4.98
C GLU A 607 -10.83 -22.98 -5.18
N SER A 608 -10.54 -21.86 -4.49
CA SER A 608 -11.28 -20.61 -4.67
C SER A 608 -11.15 -20.08 -6.09
N LYS A 609 -9.94 -20.10 -6.68
CA LYS A 609 -9.73 -19.68 -8.07
C LYS A 609 -10.52 -20.55 -9.04
N ASP A 610 -10.51 -21.87 -8.86
CA ASP A 610 -11.23 -22.80 -9.74
C ASP A 610 -12.74 -22.56 -9.68
N LYS A 611 -13.30 -22.38 -8.48
CA LYS A 611 -14.72 -22.02 -8.28
C LYS A 611 -15.06 -20.70 -8.96
N MET A 612 -14.22 -19.67 -8.82
CA MET A 612 -14.43 -18.37 -9.45
C MET A 612 -14.33 -18.46 -10.98
N VAL A 613 -13.36 -19.18 -11.53
CA VAL A 613 -13.21 -19.38 -12.98
C VAL A 613 -14.41 -20.14 -13.56
N ALA A 614 -14.89 -21.18 -12.89
CA ALA A 614 -16.08 -21.93 -13.33
C ALA A 614 -17.34 -21.04 -13.35
N MET A 615 -17.51 -20.17 -12.36
CA MET A 615 -18.57 -19.17 -12.34
C MET A 615 -18.44 -18.21 -13.53
N ILE A 616 -17.24 -17.65 -13.74
CA ILE A 616 -16.97 -16.71 -14.84
C ILE A 616 -17.24 -17.36 -16.20
N ASP A 617 -16.87 -18.63 -16.39
CA ASP A 617 -17.12 -19.38 -17.63
C ASP A 617 -18.61 -19.57 -17.87
N THR A 618 -19.38 -19.87 -16.83
CA THR A 618 -20.84 -19.97 -16.91
C THR A 618 -21.46 -18.65 -17.37
N TYR A 619 -20.99 -17.52 -16.83
CA TYR A 619 -21.45 -16.19 -17.25
C TYR A 619 -21.03 -15.87 -18.69
N LEU A 620 -19.75 -16.07 -19.05
CA LEU A 620 -19.24 -15.82 -20.40
C LEU A 620 -20.03 -16.57 -21.48
N LEU A 621 -20.44 -17.82 -21.20
CA LEU A 621 -21.23 -18.61 -22.14
C LEU A 621 -22.62 -17.98 -22.40
N ARG A 622 -23.24 -17.39 -21.37
CA ARG A 622 -24.59 -16.80 -21.39
C ARG A 622 -24.62 -15.34 -21.85
N GLU A 623 -23.53 -14.59 -21.70
CA GLU A 623 -23.49 -13.16 -22.04
C GLU A 623 -23.77 -12.92 -23.54
N PRO A 624 -24.62 -11.94 -23.89
CA PRO A 624 -24.83 -11.55 -25.27
C PRO A 624 -23.55 -10.94 -25.84
N VAL A 625 -23.16 -11.42 -27.01
CA VAL A 625 -21.93 -11.00 -27.68
C VAL A 625 -22.29 -10.26 -28.95
N GLN A 626 -21.82 -9.02 -29.08
CA GLN A 626 -21.91 -8.26 -30.33
C GLN A 626 -20.80 -8.73 -31.28
N ARG A 627 -21.17 -9.01 -32.54
CA ARG A 627 -20.34 -9.72 -33.53
C ARG A 627 -19.16 -8.85 -34.00
N ASN A 628 -18.06 -9.50 -34.38
CA ASN A 628 -16.86 -8.94 -35.04
C ASN A 628 -15.83 -8.25 -34.11
N THR A 629 -15.62 -8.77 -32.90
CA THR A 629 -14.50 -8.34 -32.02
C THR A 629 -13.63 -9.54 -31.61
N PRO A 630 -12.35 -9.34 -31.28
CA PRO A 630 -11.51 -10.42 -30.75
C PRO A 630 -12.09 -11.08 -29.48
N LEU A 631 -12.77 -10.30 -28.63
CA LEU A 631 -13.49 -10.83 -27.46
C LEU A 631 -14.67 -11.72 -27.85
N SER A 632 -15.39 -11.38 -28.92
CA SER A 632 -16.47 -12.21 -29.42
C SER A 632 -15.98 -13.55 -29.95
N ASP A 633 -14.85 -13.53 -30.67
CA ASP A 633 -14.24 -14.74 -31.22
C ASP A 633 -13.77 -15.68 -30.11
N TYR A 634 -13.18 -15.11 -29.05
CA TYR A 634 -12.81 -15.87 -27.86
C TYR A 634 -14.02 -16.50 -27.18
N ALA A 635 -15.08 -15.73 -26.92
CA ALA A 635 -16.30 -16.24 -26.30
C ALA A 635 -16.97 -17.35 -27.13
N ASP A 636 -17.02 -17.17 -28.46
CA ASP A 636 -17.54 -18.19 -29.38
C ASP A 636 -16.66 -19.44 -29.45
N SER A 637 -15.34 -19.30 -29.32
CA SER A 637 -14.43 -20.43 -29.22
C SER A 637 -14.72 -21.28 -27.97
N MET A 638 -15.04 -20.65 -26.83
CA MET A 638 -15.42 -21.35 -25.61
C MET A 638 -16.73 -22.12 -25.78
N ARG A 639 -17.74 -21.51 -26.41
CA ARG A 639 -19.02 -22.18 -26.73
C ARG A 639 -18.82 -23.42 -27.59
N LYS A 640 -17.96 -23.33 -28.61
CA LYS A 640 -17.62 -24.47 -29.49
C LYS A 640 -16.92 -25.59 -28.71
N ARG A 641 -15.93 -25.26 -27.86
CA ARG A 641 -15.21 -26.24 -27.01
C ARG A 641 -16.18 -26.95 -26.06
N SER A 642 -17.08 -26.20 -25.42
CA SER A 642 -18.12 -26.77 -24.54
C SER A 642 -19.03 -27.73 -25.29
N ASN A 643 -19.51 -27.36 -26.47
CA ASN A 643 -20.40 -28.21 -27.27
C ASN A 643 -19.69 -29.47 -27.80
N SER A 644 -18.40 -29.41 -28.13
CA SER A 644 -17.62 -30.59 -28.54
C SER A 644 -17.34 -31.57 -27.41
N GLY A 645 -17.35 -31.11 -26.14
CA GLY A 645 -17.22 -31.99 -24.97
C GLY A 645 -18.48 -32.81 -24.70
N THR A 646 -19.66 -32.24 -24.96
CA THR A 646 -20.95 -32.92 -24.74
C THR A 646 -21.25 -33.99 -25.79
N VAL A 647 -20.71 -33.85 -27.01
CA VAL A 647 -20.92 -34.83 -28.10
C VAL A 647 -20.16 -36.16 -27.87
N SER A 648 -19.20 -36.19 -26.94
CA SER A 648 -18.46 -37.41 -26.57
C SER A 648 -19.14 -38.28 -25.50
N GLN A 649 -20.32 -37.89 -24.97
CA GLN A 649 -21.05 -38.66 -23.94
C GLN A 649 -22.52 -38.96 -24.25
N SER A 650 -22.98 -38.76 -25.49
CA SER A 650 -24.33 -39.20 -25.88
C SER A 650 -24.36 -39.69 -27.33
N GLN A 651 -23.80 -40.88 -27.55
CA GLN A 651 -24.29 -41.77 -28.59
C GLN A 651 -25.18 -42.81 -27.92
N ASP A 652 -26.48 -42.56 -27.92
CA ASP A 652 -27.52 -43.52 -28.31
C ASP A 652 -28.91 -42.94 -27.99
N SER A 653 -29.54 -42.40 -29.02
CA SER A 653 -30.85 -42.87 -29.49
C SER A 653 -31.43 -41.88 -30.49
N SER A 654 -31.71 -42.40 -31.67
CA SER A 654 -32.32 -41.73 -32.80
C SER A 654 -33.80 -41.42 -32.56
N SER A 655 -34.28 -40.27 -33.04
CA SER A 655 -35.43 -40.26 -33.96
C SER A 655 -35.65 -38.89 -34.61
N ASN A 656 -35.70 -38.92 -35.94
CA ASN A 656 -36.13 -37.86 -36.85
C ASN A 656 -37.46 -37.19 -36.44
N THR A 657 -37.57 -35.87 -36.63
CA THR A 657 -38.62 -35.24 -37.46
C THR A 657 -38.43 -33.73 -37.52
N SER A 658 -38.20 -33.22 -38.73
CA SER A 658 -38.29 -31.78 -39.06
C SER A 658 -39.76 -31.36 -39.15
N PRO A 659 -40.06 -30.06 -38.95
CA PRO A 659 -40.91 -29.41 -39.94
C PRO A 659 -40.48 -27.99 -40.36
N LYS A 660 -40.96 -27.66 -41.56
CA LYS A 660 -40.74 -26.48 -42.38
C LYS A 660 -41.35 -25.20 -41.80
N VAL A 661 -40.68 -24.09 -42.09
CA VAL A 661 -41.17 -22.70 -42.05
C VAL A 661 -42.36 -22.50 -43.01
N PRO A 662 -43.31 -21.62 -42.66
CA PRO A 662 -43.90 -20.74 -43.67
C PRO A 662 -43.92 -19.25 -43.30
N SER A 663 -44.14 -18.47 -44.34
CA SER A 663 -43.89 -17.05 -44.59
C SER A 663 -44.88 -16.02 -44.01
N GLN A 664 -44.36 -14.78 -43.92
CA GLN A 664 -44.99 -13.45 -43.88
C GLN A 664 -46.51 -13.28 -44.12
N SER A 665 -47.16 -12.43 -43.30
CA SER A 665 -48.30 -11.59 -43.70
C SER A 665 -48.35 -10.23 -42.95
N LYS A 666 -48.90 -9.22 -43.64
CA LYS A 666 -48.88 -7.77 -43.43
C LYS A 666 -49.87 -7.22 -42.37
N GLY A 667 -49.54 -6.07 -41.75
CA GLY A 667 -50.38 -4.84 -41.75
C GLY A 667 -51.21 -4.39 -40.51
N ALA A 668 -50.64 -3.44 -39.73
CA ALA A 668 -51.22 -2.20 -39.11
C ALA A 668 -52.29 -2.26 -37.97
N PRO A 669 -52.50 -1.17 -37.14
CA PRO A 669 -51.87 0.16 -37.10
C PRO A 669 -51.31 0.65 -35.72
N SER A 670 -50.47 1.69 -35.76
CA SER A 670 -49.96 2.49 -34.61
C SER A 670 -51.05 3.28 -33.87
N PRO A 671 -50.79 3.65 -32.59
CA PRO A 671 -51.27 4.90 -32.03
C PRO A 671 -50.12 5.91 -31.78
N ALA A 672 -50.32 7.09 -32.35
CA ALA A 672 -49.94 8.44 -31.90
C ALA A 672 -48.58 8.66 -31.19
N SER A 673 -47.74 9.40 -31.91
CA SER A 673 -46.61 10.20 -31.45
C SER A 673 -46.93 11.10 -30.24
N SER A 674 -46.17 10.94 -29.15
CA SER A 674 -45.92 12.01 -28.17
C SER A 674 -44.52 12.59 -28.40
N PRO A 675 -44.34 13.92 -28.50
CA PRO A 675 -43.05 14.54 -28.74
C PRO A 675 -42.35 14.78 -27.39
N ASN A 676 -41.62 13.78 -26.91
CA ASN A 676 -40.45 14.02 -26.07
C ASN A 676 -39.31 13.29 -26.75
N ALA A 677 -38.36 14.05 -27.28
CA ALA A 677 -37.11 13.51 -27.77
C ALA A 677 -36.47 12.73 -26.61
N LEU A 678 -36.57 11.40 -26.68
CA LEU A 678 -35.73 10.51 -25.90
C LEU A 678 -34.30 10.86 -26.28
N GLU A 679 -33.61 11.54 -25.37
CA GLU A 679 -32.14 11.56 -25.41
C GLU A 679 -31.67 10.12 -25.62
N PRO A 680 -30.69 9.88 -26.51
CA PRO A 680 -30.22 8.53 -26.76
C PRO A 680 -29.77 7.94 -25.43
N ARG A 681 -30.40 6.84 -24.99
CA ARG A 681 -29.87 6.00 -23.90
C ARG A 681 -28.41 5.72 -24.26
N VAL A 682 -27.48 6.30 -23.51
CA VAL A 682 -26.05 6.04 -23.71
C VAL A 682 -25.87 4.55 -23.47
N CYS A 683 -25.67 3.81 -24.56
CA CYS A 683 -25.47 2.37 -24.51
C CYS A 683 -24.04 2.11 -23.99
N LEU A 684 -23.88 1.08 -23.15
CA LEU A 684 -22.54 0.60 -22.80
C LEU A 684 -21.79 0.26 -24.10
N PRO A 685 -20.46 0.45 -24.13
CA PRO A 685 -19.65 0.02 -25.25
C PRO A 685 -19.84 -1.45 -25.58
N GLU A 686 -19.57 -1.78 -26.83
CA GLU A 686 -19.72 -3.16 -27.31
C GLU A 686 -18.87 -4.13 -26.48
N ASN A 687 -19.47 -5.23 -26.06
CA ASN A 687 -18.83 -6.29 -25.30
C ASN A 687 -18.21 -5.84 -23.95
N TYR A 688 -18.67 -4.74 -23.34
CA TYR A 688 -18.20 -4.22 -22.04
C TYR A 688 -18.19 -5.30 -20.94
N ARG A 689 -19.31 -6.01 -20.79
CA ARG A 689 -19.46 -7.09 -19.78
C ARG A 689 -18.58 -8.30 -20.09
N VAL A 690 -18.42 -8.65 -21.36
CA VAL A 690 -17.53 -9.73 -21.81
C VAL A 690 -16.08 -9.40 -21.46
N LEU A 691 -15.64 -8.15 -21.70
CA LEU A 691 -14.31 -7.70 -21.31
C LEU A 691 -14.08 -7.86 -19.80
N CYS A 692 -15.04 -7.43 -18.98
CA CYS A 692 -14.96 -7.56 -17.52
C CYS A 692 -14.64 -9.00 -17.10
N LEU A 693 -15.47 -9.94 -17.55
CA LEU A 693 -15.31 -11.36 -17.25
C LEU A 693 -14.00 -11.95 -17.79
N CYS A 694 -13.59 -11.57 -19.00
CA CYS A 694 -12.30 -11.99 -19.57
C CYS A 694 -11.11 -11.48 -18.73
N VAL A 695 -11.17 -10.23 -18.26
CA VAL A 695 -10.14 -9.69 -17.35
C VAL A 695 -10.10 -10.52 -16.06
N TYR A 696 -11.25 -10.79 -15.44
CA TYR A 696 -11.28 -11.59 -14.20
C TYR A 696 -10.68 -12.97 -14.40
N LYS A 697 -11.11 -13.66 -15.46
CA LYS A 697 -10.62 -14.99 -15.84
C LYS A 697 -9.11 -14.99 -16.03
N SER A 698 -8.60 -14.03 -16.81
CA SER A 698 -7.16 -13.93 -17.08
C SER A 698 -6.34 -13.76 -15.79
N MET A 699 -6.74 -12.86 -14.90
CA MET A 699 -6.01 -12.60 -13.65
C MET A 699 -6.02 -13.79 -12.69
N LEU A 700 -7.11 -14.56 -12.62
CA LEU A 700 -7.18 -15.79 -11.83
C LEU A 700 -6.28 -16.90 -12.43
N LEU A 701 -6.36 -17.11 -13.75
CA LEU A 701 -5.58 -18.14 -14.45
C LEU A 701 -4.07 -17.87 -14.44
N VAL A 702 -3.65 -16.60 -14.63
CA VAL A 702 -2.24 -16.18 -14.53
C VAL A 702 -1.62 -16.58 -13.19
N ASN A 703 -2.41 -16.45 -12.13
CA ASN A 703 -1.99 -16.73 -10.76
C ASN A 703 -2.28 -18.18 -10.33
N SER A 704 -2.62 -19.07 -11.28
CA SER A 704 -2.69 -20.51 -11.07
C SER A 704 -1.29 -21.13 -10.92
N GLU A 705 -1.22 -22.21 -10.15
CA GLU A 705 0.00 -23.02 -10.02
C GLU A 705 0.26 -23.83 -11.30
N SER A 706 -0.81 -24.16 -12.04
CA SER A 706 -0.78 -24.90 -13.29
C SER A 706 -0.22 -24.07 -14.45
N LYS A 707 0.85 -24.56 -15.09
CA LYS A 707 1.37 -23.98 -16.34
C LYS A 707 0.35 -24.01 -17.47
N LYS A 708 -0.53 -25.02 -17.49
CA LYS A 708 -1.61 -25.13 -18.49
C LYS A 708 -2.61 -23.98 -18.36
N ASP A 709 -2.94 -23.59 -17.13
CA ASP A 709 -3.89 -22.50 -16.87
C ASP A 709 -3.28 -21.16 -17.24
N ARG A 710 -1.99 -20.94 -16.92
CA ARG A 710 -1.25 -19.75 -17.36
C ARG A 710 -1.17 -19.65 -18.87
N GLN A 711 -0.98 -20.78 -19.57
CA GLN A 711 -1.04 -20.82 -21.03
C GLN A 711 -2.44 -20.47 -21.56
N ALA A 712 -3.50 -20.98 -20.93
CA ALA A 712 -4.88 -20.62 -21.29
C ALA A 712 -5.15 -19.13 -21.06
N ALA A 713 -4.53 -18.52 -20.04
CA ALA A 713 -4.64 -17.10 -19.78
C ALA A 713 -4.07 -16.24 -20.93
N LEU A 714 -3.02 -16.69 -21.62
CA LEU A 714 -2.44 -15.98 -22.77
C LEU A 714 -3.47 -15.81 -23.90
N GLU A 715 -4.30 -16.83 -24.17
CA GLU A 715 -5.38 -16.74 -25.16
C GLU A 715 -6.37 -15.61 -24.80
N VAL A 716 -6.74 -15.51 -23.51
CA VAL A 716 -7.67 -14.48 -23.03
C VAL A 716 -7.03 -13.09 -23.08
N ILE A 717 -5.77 -12.99 -22.65
CA ILE A 717 -5.01 -11.73 -22.65
C ILE A 717 -4.87 -11.18 -24.07
N GLU A 718 -4.61 -12.04 -25.07
CA GLU A 718 -4.52 -11.62 -26.46
C GLU A 718 -5.82 -10.99 -26.96
N ALA A 719 -6.97 -11.61 -26.67
CA ALA A 719 -8.27 -11.07 -27.02
C ALA A 719 -8.55 -9.71 -26.34
N ILE A 720 -8.12 -9.53 -25.08
CA ILE A 720 -8.24 -8.26 -24.34
C ILE A 720 -7.36 -7.18 -24.97
N GLN A 721 -6.09 -7.49 -25.27
CA GLN A 721 -5.13 -6.53 -25.84
C GLN A 721 -5.55 -6.08 -27.23
N ALA A 722 -6.23 -6.93 -28.00
CA ALA A 722 -6.78 -6.61 -29.30
C ALA A 722 -8.06 -5.73 -29.26
N THR A 723 -8.49 -5.27 -28.07
CA THR A 723 -9.71 -4.46 -27.88
C THR A 723 -9.37 -3.05 -27.34
N PRO A 724 -8.95 -2.08 -28.19
CA PRO A 724 -8.38 -0.80 -27.77
C PRO A 724 -9.39 0.25 -27.31
N GLN A 725 -10.70 0.00 -27.42
CA GLN A 725 -11.75 0.96 -27.06
C GLN A 725 -11.79 1.34 -25.57
N TYR A 726 -11.09 0.61 -24.71
CA TYR A 726 -11.00 0.84 -23.27
C TYR A 726 -9.62 1.34 -22.82
N LYS A 727 -8.86 1.96 -23.71
CA LYS A 727 -7.47 2.38 -23.42
C LYS A 727 -7.34 3.71 -22.70
N ASP A 728 -8.43 4.39 -22.33
CA ASP A 728 -8.39 5.71 -21.69
C ASP A 728 -9.49 5.87 -20.64
N ARG A 729 -9.43 6.98 -19.89
CA ARG A 729 -10.36 7.38 -18.82
C ARG A 729 -11.82 7.60 -19.26
N GLN A 730 -12.19 7.40 -20.52
CA GLN A 730 -13.60 7.47 -20.90
C GLN A 730 -14.44 6.45 -20.13
N TRP A 731 -13.85 5.28 -19.84
CA TRP A 731 -14.50 4.16 -19.18
C TRP A 731 -13.76 3.74 -17.91
N SER A 732 -14.52 3.30 -16.90
CA SER A 732 -13.97 2.73 -15.67
C SER A 732 -13.07 1.51 -15.95
N LEU A 733 -13.30 0.79 -17.06
CA LEU A 733 -12.49 -0.34 -17.54
C LEU A 733 -11.11 0.03 -18.11
N SER A 734 -10.70 1.30 -18.03
CA SER A 734 -9.37 1.77 -18.47
C SER A 734 -8.19 0.96 -17.92
N TYR A 735 -8.37 0.28 -16.79
CA TYR A 735 -7.34 -0.56 -16.17
C TYR A 735 -7.11 -1.92 -16.85
N ALA A 736 -8.03 -2.39 -17.71
CA ALA A 736 -8.01 -3.76 -18.24
C ALA A 736 -6.73 -4.09 -19.03
N GLN A 737 -6.35 -3.20 -19.95
CA GLN A 737 -5.14 -3.38 -20.75
C GLN A 737 -3.84 -3.33 -19.93
N PRO A 738 -3.60 -2.34 -19.05
CA PRO A 738 -2.35 -2.30 -18.29
C PRO A 738 -2.19 -3.52 -17.38
N PHE A 739 -3.27 -3.90 -16.70
CA PHE A 739 -3.26 -5.02 -15.76
C PHE A 739 -2.95 -6.33 -16.48
N THR A 740 -3.63 -6.61 -17.60
CA THR A 740 -3.39 -7.86 -18.35
C THR A 740 -2.02 -7.92 -19.00
N LEU A 741 -1.43 -6.79 -19.41
CA LEU A 741 -0.06 -6.75 -19.91
C LEU A 741 0.97 -7.01 -18.78
N HIS A 742 0.71 -6.49 -17.58
CA HIS A 742 1.50 -6.86 -16.40
C HIS A 742 1.37 -8.35 -16.07
N GLU A 743 0.16 -8.91 -16.08
CA GLU A 743 -0.05 -10.34 -15.86
C GLU A 743 0.66 -11.20 -16.93
N LYS A 744 0.69 -10.75 -18.19
CA LYS A 744 1.51 -11.39 -19.25
C LYS A 744 3.00 -11.41 -18.91
N ALA A 745 3.53 -10.32 -18.35
CA ALA A 745 4.92 -10.29 -17.89
C ALA A 745 5.16 -11.29 -16.75
N TYR A 746 4.19 -11.47 -15.85
CA TYR A 746 4.29 -12.47 -14.78
C TYR A 746 4.29 -13.90 -15.32
N ILE A 747 3.49 -14.21 -16.34
CA ILE A 747 3.56 -15.52 -17.03
C ILE A 747 4.96 -15.75 -17.59
N ALA A 748 5.51 -14.77 -18.33
CA ALA A 748 6.86 -14.89 -18.89
C ALA A 748 7.93 -15.10 -17.80
N PHE A 749 7.79 -14.42 -16.65
CA PHE A 749 8.67 -14.61 -15.50
C PHE A 749 8.61 -16.05 -14.93
N ARG A 750 7.40 -16.62 -14.84
CA ARG A 750 7.19 -17.98 -14.29
C ARG A 750 7.55 -19.10 -15.25
N ASP A 751 7.24 -18.92 -16.54
CA ASP A 751 7.23 -20.01 -17.52
C ASP A 751 8.34 -19.92 -18.58
N GLU A 752 8.98 -18.76 -18.71
CA GLU A 752 10.04 -18.47 -19.69
C GLU A 752 11.32 -18.00 -18.97
N SER A 753 11.58 -16.69 -18.94
CA SER A 753 12.77 -16.12 -18.30
C SER A 753 12.54 -14.70 -17.74
N PRO A 754 13.39 -14.24 -16.79
CA PRO A 754 13.39 -12.85 -16.32
C PRO A 754 13.53 -11.81 -17.43
N GLU A 755 14.31 -12.09 -18.47
CA GLU A 755 14.53 -11.20 -19.61
C GLU A 755 13.29 -11.06 -20.49
N ALA A 756 12.53 -12.15 -20.68
CA ALA A 756 11.25 -12.12 -21.39
C ALA A 756 10.23 -11.26 -20.64
N ALA A 757 10.15 -11.40 -19.32
CA ALA A 757 9.32 -10.56 -18.47
C ALA A 757 9.73 -9.07 -18.53
N GLU A 758 11.04 -8.78 -18.49
CA GLU A 758 11.58 -7.42 -18.58
C GLU A 758 11.21 -6.75 -19.91
N LEU A 759 11.24 -7.47 -21.03
CA LEU A 759 10.83 -6.96 -22.33
C LEU A 759 9.36 -6.50 -22.33
N ILE A 760 8.47 -7.30 -21.74
CA ILE A 760 7.03 -6.99 -21.65
C ILE A 760 6.79 -5.82 -20.69
N LEU A 761 7.48 -5.77 -19.55
CA LEU A 761 7.40 -4.63 -18.64
C LEU A 761 7.92 -3.33 -19.29
N ASN A 762 8.95 -3.40 -20.11
CA ASN A 762 9.43 -2.23 -20.87
C ASN A 762 8.39 -1.77 -21.91
N GLN A 763 7.65 -2.70 -22.53
CA GLN A 763 6.51 -2.37 -23.39
C GLN A 763 5.40 -1.68 -22.59
N LEU A 764 5.07 -2.20 -21.40
CA LEU A 764 4.12 -1.57 -20.48
C LEU A 764 4.54 -0.13 -20.17
N HIS A 765 5.77 0.11 -19.69
CA HIS A 765 6.21 1.48 -19.40
C HIS A 765 6.10 2.42 -20.61
N LYS A 766 6.41 1.95 -21.83
CA LYS A 766 6.26 2.76 -23.06
C LYS A 766 4.80 3.07 -23.41
N GLN A 767 3.89 2.12 -23.22
CA GLN A 767 2.48 2.30 -23.51
C GLN A 767 1.78 3.18 -22.48
N TYR A 768 2.25 3.18 -21.24
CA TYR A 768 1.61 3.82 -20.09
C TYR A 768 2.34 5.09 -19.60
N ASP A 769 3.24 5.67 -20.41
CA ASP A 769 4.00 6.88 -20.07
C ASP A 769 3.12 8.16 -19.99
N HIS A 770 1.82 8.08 -20.34
CA HIS A 770 0.88 9.21 -20.34
C HIS A 770 -0.32 8.93 -19.40
N ALA A 771 -0.55 9.85 -18.45
CA ALA A 771 -1.43 9.69 -17.27
C ALA A 771 -2.95 9.71 -17.54
N HIS A 772 -3.46 8.79 -18.37
CA HIS A 772 -4.87 8.77 -18.80
C HIS A 772 -5.72 7.62 -18.23
N TYR A 773 -5.37 7.03 -17.06
CA TYR A 773 -6.08 5.86 -16.47
C TYR A 773 -6.57 6.08 -15.04
N TYR A 774 -7.71 5.51 -14.64
CA TYR A 774 -8.23 5.62 -13.26
C TYR A 774 -7.34 4.90 -12.22
N MET A 775 -6.59 3.88 -12.65
CA MET A 775 -5.71 3.06 -11.80
C MET A 775 -4.21 3.23 -12.13
N HIS A 776 -3.82 4.34 -12.77
CA HIS A 776 -2.45 4.56 -13.24
C HIS A 776 -1.41 4.41 -12.13
N ALA A 777 -1.52 5.17 -11.04
CA ALA A 777 -0.55 5.15 -9.94
C ALA A 777 -0.38 3.76 -9.32
N LYS A 778 -1.46 2.98 -9.27
CA LYS A 778 -1.43 1.60 -8.78
C LYS A 778 -0.70 0.67 -9.73
N MET A 779 -0.97 0.79 -11.03
CA MET A 779 -0.29 0.02 -12.04
C MET A 779 1.20 0.37 -12.09
N ASP A 780 1.55 1.65 -12.05
CA ASP A 780 2.94 2.11 -12.07
C ASP A 780 3.71 1.54 -10.87
N PHE A 781 3.10 1.56 -9.68
CA PHE A 781 3.71 0.99 -8.50
C PHE A 781 3.91 -0.53 -8.63
N LYS A 782 2.90 -1.25 -9.13
CA LYS A 782 2.96 -2.70 -9.34
C LYS A 782 4.01 -3.08 -10.40
N ALA A 783 4.04 -2.39 -11.53
CA ALA A 783 5.05 -2.55 -12.58
C ALA A 783 6.45 -2.20 -12.08
N HIS A 784 6.58 -1.13 -11.29
CA HIS A 784 7.85 -0.75 -10.68
C HIS A 784 8.39 -1.85 -9.77
N LEU A 785 7.56 -2.42 -8.89
CA LEU A 785 7.97 -3.52 -8.00
C LEU A 785 8.42 -4.75 -8.79
N ALA A 786 7.73 -5.10 -9.88
CA ALA A 786 8.11 -6.20 -10.75
C ALA A 786 9.49 -5.94 -11.41
N SER A 787 9.67 -4.78 -12.06
CA SER A 787 10.95 -4.40 -12.66
C SER A 787 12.08 -4.31 -11.64
N TYR A 788 11.79 -3.81 -10.45
CA TYR A 788 12.75 -3.72 -9.35
C TYR A 788 13.21 -5.11 -8.91
N HIS A 789 12.30 -6.07 -8.76
CA HIS A 789 12.64 -7.44 -8.41
C HIS A 789 13.53 -8.11 -9.48
N LEU A 790 13.19 -7.99 -10.76
CA LEU A 790 14.00 -8.53 -11.85
C LEU A 790 15.42 -7.94 -11.87
N GLN A 791 15.55 -6.64 -11.57
CA GLN A 791 16.85 -5.99 -11.44
C GLN A 791 17.68 -6.59 -10.30
N GLU A 792 17.06 -6.86 -9.15
CA GLU A 792 17.74 -7.49 -8.01
C GLU A 792 18.19 -8.92 -8.34
N GLU A 793 17.35 -9.73 -8.98
CA GLU A 793 17.72 -11.09 -9.38
C GLU A 793 18.92 -11.08 -10.33
N LYS A 794 18.95 -10.14 -11.27
CA LYS A 794 20.08 -9.96 -12.20
C LYS A 794 21.36 -9.58 -11.47
N GLN A 795 21.30 -8.63 -10.53
CA GLN A 795 22.45 -8.23 -9.72
C GLN A 795 22.95 -9.38 -8.85
N ALA A 796 22.05 -10.16 -8.26
CA ALA A 796 22.40 -11.33 -7.46
C ALA A 796 23.06 -12.44 -8.30
N LYS A 797 22.60 -12.66 -9.54
CA LYS A 797 23.26 -13.58 -10.49
C LYS A 797 24.67 -13.11 -10.85
N VAL A 798 24.84 -11.82 -11.14
CA VAL A 798 26.16 -11.22 -11.44
C VAL A 798 27.12 -11.32 -10.25
N ALA A 799 26.64 -11.15 -9.01
CA ALA A 799 27.48 -11.27 -7.83
C ALA A 799 27.94 -12.71 -7.51
N LYS A 800 27.27 -13.72 -8.08
CA LYS A 800 27.62 -15.15 -7.91
C LYS A 800 28.58 -15.66 -8.99
N LEU A 801 28.69 -14.96 -10.12
CA LEU A 801 29.66 -15.20 -11.19
C LEU A 801 30.98 -14.49 -10.87
#